data_AF-A0A6A4XVZ6-F1
#
_entry.id   AF-A0A6A4XVZ6-F1
#
_cell.length_a   1.000
_cell.length_b   1.000
_cell.length_c   1.000
_cell.angle_alpha   90.00
_cell.angle_beta   90.00
_cell.angle_gamma   90.00
#
_symmetry.space_group_name_H-M   'P 1'
#
loop_
_entity.id
_entity.type
_entity.pdbx_description
1 polymer ?
#
loop_
_entity_poly.entity_id
_entity_poly.type
_entity_poly.pdbx_seq_one_letter_code
_entity_poly.pdbx_strand_id
1 'polypeptide(L)'
;MTTSLRGVACSYEGLKCYHVLRLLADNDDGIAVFQPSLVEHEIFRFLRAIAVLPESTAAATSQPDLLGKYLNENVLAGTRHSMDVMAYFGKQSAVQHQLTVDGWWPRTLSKYIELDEEGVYALSHGSATGHTDGLRVVLFAWLTDTSFESKNVRERATYVLRFLTSLTSNVVCCLTKEDAAQGKIVAPSRDGVASDKKYSMSFSIQTAKVQEEKVTCLLKHDGGWGSMFEGGLLMPSNVVSLVMVKLDRNVRSKQSKEPFSDATGFAAWLTEVMTTHFVDVNCQLPRPWMASALKLNGAFPKDHLDNISKEAIESALWIDAEAKMLREMSEFRDRCIENAAYAFYVKIESPKKEETACEALELDIAKLRNWNLAIDRHTSQQLVHFQDELLQRITDVWSRSPSPAAPKGFWSSFRNNIRTYFTSSHNALLEVPILEEGNDILPLLNSMKEYLKHSYENWCRLLENTLAFPELAFHITRMVYMDMLPYVNVEEMVKNRKEEVIRDAFAGLVATKNHNQPSQLHISLKAHNAHRNELSYMRQDFDDKAQIAAHFEVAQTSPALRGRFVLPAKSKILFMCRYDDISVVVYVKERAGSMETHVKSFKKENELHTRTFPKETILCDFDPGHRLLALLHSTTAVEVYAFNESYKVLERVYAVNLDILRLQSPFIHLLVFGGDNHGIAVVDHLARLQYFFFRSKQMSTLVENVLVADNSKLVKVEGGAMLLLLTKTTQDTTEYCVLVQTMLTVDNTMLPEAELRLPISMDWSGCSVVCVNDSLVCFDPITTRVRMWTVDIVTGKTAWQLQRSQKTRGVENAMEAHPLWSLFHLFEKFPVQSLVAKSTSDSLVSGHLRLHVCGLANEPAISGLLAGIMQKLRGLNKNLAPLDLVADLTMHGSSAVPWHGTSVVMAKWVLELAGFVPVQICRARDNQLVLLKNGVEEASNG
;
A
#
# COMPACT_ATOMS: atom_id res chain seq x y z
N MET A 1 4.52 25.28 -8.99
CA MET A 1 3.77 26.46 -9.48
C MET A 1 2.36 26.31 -8.98
N THR A 2 1.98 27.14 -8.01
CA THR A 2 0.68 27.18 -7.34
C THR A 2 -0.30 27.95 -8.20
N THR A 3 -1.29 27.27 -8.81
CA THR A 3 -2.45 27.93 -9.39
C THR A 3 -3.40 28.32 -8.25
N SER A 4 -3.32 29.59 -7.88
CA SER A 4 -4.26 30.26 -6.98
C SER A 4 -5.67 30.19 -7.54
N LEU A 5 -6.66 29.87 -6.70
CA LEU A 5 -8.06 30.23 -6.90
C LEU A 5 -8.15 31.72 -7.30
N ARG A 6 -8.24 32.01 -8.59
CA ARG A 6 -8.60 33.33 -9.12
C ARG A 6 -10.10 33.32 -9.33
N GLY A 7 -10.80 33.97 -8.42
CA GLY A 7 -12.12 34.54 -8.63
C GLY A 7 -12.05 35.94 -8.03
N VAL A 8 -11.69 36.93 -8.84
CA VAL A 8 -11.33 38.27 -8.33
C VAL A 8 -12.60 39.11 -8.15
N ALA A 9 -13.36 38.76 -7.12
CA ALA A 9 -13.91 39.72 -6.17
C ALA A 9 -13.59 39.31 -4.70
N CYS A 10 -12.81 38.22 -4.52
CA CYS A 10 -12.52 37.62 -3.22
C CYS A 10 -11.62 38.45 -2.27
N SER A 11 -11.18 39.65 -2.65
CA SER A 11 -10.19 40.44 -1.87
C SER A 11 -10.61 41.86 -1.48
N TYR A 12 -11.83 42.31 -1.77
CA TYR A 12 -12.25 43.68 -1.49
C TYR A 12 -13.65 43.79 -0.89
N GLU A 13 -13.76 43.67 0.44
CA GLU A 13 -15.01 43.94 1.18
C GLU A 13 -15.57 45.35 0.93
N GLY A 14 -14.72 46.31 0.52
CA GLY A 14 -15.12 47.69 0.22
C GLY A 14 -15.74 47.94 -1.17
N LEU A 15 -15.72 46.97 -2.09
CA LEU A 15 -16.31 47.13 -3.43
C LEU A 15 -17.80 46.78 -3.38
N LYS A 16 -18.70 47.67 -3.83
CA LYS A 16 -20.15 47.40 -3.92
C LYS A 16 -20.55 46.73 -5.23
N CYS A 17 -19.79 45.73 -5.67
CA CYS A 17 -20.04 44.92 -6.86
C CYS A 17 -19.91 43.43 -6.52
N TYR A 18 -20.88 42.63 -6.95
CA TYR A 18 -21.03 41.23 -6.55
C TYR A 18 -21.25 40.33 -7.77
N HIS A 19 -20.41 39.32 -7.97
CA HIS A 19 -20.56 38.37 -9.09
C HIS A 19 -21.61 37.33 -8.72
N VAL A 20 -22.87 37.51 -9.14
CA VAL A 20 -24.00 36.67 -8.69
C VAL A 20 -24.15 35.38 -9.49
N LEU A 21 -23.84 35.40 -10.80
CA LEU A 21 -23.94 34.23 -11.68
C LEU A 21 -22.68 34.14 -12.53
N ARG A 22 -21.94 33.03 -12.42
CA ARG A 22 -20.82 32.68 -13.30
C ARG A 22 -21.32 31.79 -14.45
N LEU A 23 -20.85 32.00 -15.68
CA LEU A 23 -21.25 31.18 -16.83
C LEU A 23 -20.26 30.07 -17.20
N LEU A 24 -18.96 30.34 -17.01
CA LEU A 24 -17.90 29.41 -17.38
C LEU A 24 -17.21 28.87 -16.13
N ALA A 25 -16.97 27.57 -16.07
CA ALA A 25 -16.17 26.92 -15.04
C ALA A 25 -15.01 26.17 -15.70
N ASP A 26 -13.82 26.22 -15.12
CA ASP A 26 -12.69 25.43 -15.61
C ASP A 26 -12.91 23.96 -15.25
N ASN A 27 -12.88 23.09 -16.26
CA ASN A 27 -12.82 21.64 -16.03
C ASN A 27 -11.42 21.24 -15.53
N ASP A 28 -11.26 20.01 -15.04
CA ASP A 28 -9.98 19.52 -14.48
C ASP A 28 -8.79 19.62 -15.47
N ASP A 29 -9.06 19.67 -16.77
CA ASP A 29 -8.07 19.86 -17.85
C ASP A 29 -7.73 21.35 -18.14
N GLY A 30 -8.31 22.30 -17.42
CA GLY A 30 -8.12 23.75 -17.62
C GLY A 30 -8.87 24.34 -18.80
N ILE A 31 -9.87 23.65 -19.34
CA ILE A 31 -10.73 24.13 -20.43
C ILE A 31 -11.98 24.77 -19.83
N ALA A 32 -12.25 26.03 -20.18
CA ALA A 32 -13.44 26.76 -19.75
C ALA A 32 -14.72 26.15 -20.37
N VAL A 33 -15.58 25.64 -19.50
CA VAL A 33 -16.81 24.91 -19.82
C VAL A 33 -18.03 25.78 -19.49
N PHE A 34 -19.05 25.78 -20.36
CA PHE A 34 -20.33 26.40 -20.06
C PHE A 34 -21.08 25.65 -18.95
N GLN A 35 -20.97 26.16 -17.72
CA GLN A 35 -21.58 25.64 -16.50
C GLN A 35 -22.10 26.82 -15.67
N PRO A 36 -23.29 27.35 -16.01
CA PRO A 36 -23.87 28.45 -15.26
C PRO A 36 -24.02 28.04 -13.79
N SER A 37 -23.47 28.82 -12.87
CA SER A 37 -23.41 28.51 -11.46
C SER A 37 -23.60 29.78 -10.64
N LEU A 38 -24.46 29.70 -9.63
CA LEU A 38 -24.60 30.76 -8.64
C LEU A 38 -23.34 30.80 -7.77
N VAL A 39 -22.76 32.00 -7.60
CA VAL A 39 -21.53 32.16 -6.81
C VAL A 39 -21.92 32.41 -5.36
N GLU A 40 -22.06 31.32 -4.59
CA GLU A 40 -22.67 31.30 -3.26
C GLU A 40 -22.09 32.37 -2.30
N HIS A 41 -20.77 32.49 -2.21
CA HIS A 41 -20.13 33.46 -1.32
C HIS A 41 -20.41 34.92 -1.70
N GLU A 42 -20.49 35.24 -2.99
CA GLU A 42 -20.82 36.57 -3.50
C GLU A 42 -22.30 36.90 -3.31
N ILE A 43 -23.17 35.90 -3.43
CA ILE A 43 -24.60 36.04 -3.09
C ILE A 43 -24.74 36.40 -1.62
N PHE A 44 -24.07 35.68 -0.71
CA PHE A 44 -24.15 36.04 0.72
C PHE A 44 -23.55 37.41 1.03
N ARG A 45 -22.49 37.82 0.31
CA ARG A 45 -21.92 39.17 0.43
C ARG A 45 -22.90 40.24 -0.05
N PHE A 46 -23.59 39.99 -1.16
CA PHE A 46 -24.66 40.86 -1.66
C PHE A 46 -25.85 40.93 -0.70
N LEU A 47 -26.31 39.79 -0.17
CA LEU A 47 -27.43 39.73 0.78
C LEU A 47 -27.14 40.49 2.10
N ARG A 48 -25.88 40.49 2.57
CA ARG A 48 -25.46 41.37 3.67
C ARG A 48 -25.53 42.84 3.29
N ALA A 49 -25.05 43.20 2.10
CA ALA A 49 -25.05 44.59 1.63
C ALA A 49 -26.44 45.20 1.48
N ILE A 50 -27.45 44.39 1.19
CA ILE A 50 -28.86 44.81 1.12
C ILE A 50 -29.62 44.61 2.45
N ALA A 51 -28.91 44.30 3.55
CA ALA A 51 -29.44 44.08 4.90
C ALA A 51 -30.44 42.92 5.04
N VAL A 52 -30.37 41.92 4.17
CA VAL A 52 -31.11 40.64 4.31
C VAL A 52 -30.43 39.74 5.35
N LEU A 53 -29.10 39.78 5.42
CA LEU A 53 -28.31 39.05 6.41
C LEU A 53 -27.53 40.02 7.31
N PRO A 54 -27.28 39.66 8.59
CA PRO A 54 -26.50 40.50 9.49
C PRO A 54 -25.03 40.62 9.06
N GLU A 55 -24.41 41.77 9.34
CA GLU A 55 -22.99 42.05 8.99
C GLU A 55 -21.98 41.18 9.77
N SER A 56 -22.34 40.70 10.97
CA SER A 56 -21.48 39.86 11.81
C SER A 56 -22.20 38.56 12.23
N THR A 57 -21.57 37.42 11.97
CA THR A 57 -22.06 36.09 12.38
C THR A 57 -21.37 35.66 13.68
N ALA A 58 -21.66 36.37 14.77
CA ALA A 58 -21.10 36.04 16.10
C ALA A 58 -21.75 34.79 16.76
N ALA A 59 -22.75 34.16 16.12
CA ALA A 59 -23.49 33.03 16.67
C ALA A 59 -23.29 31.75 15.83
N ALA A 60 -23.37 30.58 16.49
CA ALA A 60 -23.18 29.23 15.95
C ALA A 60 -24.23 28.76 14.90
N THR A 61 -24.88 29.67 14.18
CA THR A 61 -25.92 29.39 13.18
C THR A 61 -25.35 29.62 11.78
N SER A 62 -25.57 28.69 10.84
CA SER A 62 -25.02 28.80 9.48
C SER A 62 -25.70 29.92 8.67
N GLN A 63 -25.02 30.51 7.68
CA GLN A 63 -25.58 31.55 6.81
C GLN A 63 -26.84 31.09 6.04
N PRO A 64 -26.90 29.84 5.51
CA PRO A 64 -28.13 29.29 4.93
C PRO A 64 -29.29 29.23 5.93
N ASP A 65 -29.04 28.90 7.20
CA ASP A 65 -30.10 28.87 8.23
C ASP A 65 -30.63 30.27 8.54
N LEU A 66 -29.76 31.28 8.56
CA LEU A 66 -30.16 32.68 8.73
C LEU A 66 -31.00 33.18 7.54
N LEU A 67 -30.61 32.81 6.31
CA LEU A 67 -31.39 33.11 5.12
C LEU A 67 -32.76 32.41 5.16
N GLY A 68 -32.81 31.14 5.56
CA GLY A 68 -34.05 30.39 5.73
C GLY A 68 -34.97 31.01 6.78
N LYS A 69 -34.41 31.46 7.92
CA LYS A 69 -35.17 32.22 8.94
C LYS A 69 -35.73 33.52 8.38
N TYR A 70 -34.90 34.33 7.72
CA TYR A 70 -35.34 35.58 7.10
C TYR A 70 -36.48 35.34 6.09
N LEU A 71 -36.34 34.35 5.21
CA LEU A 71 -37.37 34.01 4.23
C LEU A 71 -38.66 33.54 4.91
N ASN A 72 -38.57 32.66 5.91
CA ASN A 72 -39.75 32.20 6.64
C ASN A 72 -40.46 33.34 7.37
N GLU A 73 -39.71 34.23 8.02
CA GLU A 73 -40.28 35.38 8.72
C GLU A 73 -40.92 36.37 7.75
N ASN A 74 -40.25 36.73 6.65
CA ASN A 74 -40.68 37.84 5.78
C ASN A 74 -41.62 37.41 4.65
N VAL A 75 -41.49 36.17 4.13
CA VAL A 75 -42.42 35.65 3.11
C VAL A 75 -43.75 35.25 3.74
N LEU A 76 -43.76 34.65 4.94
CA LEU A 76 -45.00 34.23 5.62
C LEU A 76 -45.68 35.38 6.37
N ALA A 77 -44.94 36.32 6.97
CA ALA A 77 -45.55 37.44 7.69
C ALA A 77 -45.99 38.62 6.81
N GLY A 78 -45.68 38.59 5.50
CA GLY A 78 -46.12 39.60 4.54
C GLY A 78 -45.47 40.99 4.70
N THR A 79 -44.25 41.06 5.25
CA THR A 79 -43.52 42.32 5.41
C THR A 79 -43.19 42.95 4.04
N ARG A 80 -43.42 44.26 3.92
CA ARG A 80 -43.40 44.99 2.63
C ARG A 80 -42.09 45.75 2.36
N HIS A 81 -40.94 45.17 2.69
CA HIS A 81 -39.68 45.77 2.26
C HIS A 81 -39.54 45.60 0.75
N SER A 82 -39.59 46.72 0.03
CA SER A 82 -39.44 46.75 -1.43
C SER A 82 -38.07 47.28 -1.82
N MET A 83 -37.60 46.86 -2.99
CA MET A 83 -36.43 47.42 -3.64
C MET A 83 -36.70 47.59 -5.13
N ASP A 84 -36.00 48.51 -5.76
CA ASP A 84 -36.12 48.73 -7.20
C ASP A 84 -34.95 48.09 -7.94
N VAL A 85 -35.24 47.24 -8.92
CA VAL A 85 -34.23 46.47 -9.66
C VAL A 85 -34.26 46.80 -11.15
N MET A 86 -33.11 47.10 -11.74
CA MET A 86 -32.97 47.36 -13.18
C MET A 86 -31.86 46.49 -13.78
N ALA A 87 -32.08 45.93 -14.97
CA ALA A 87 -31.11 45.05 -15.64
C ALA A 87 -30.46 45.73 -16.85
N TYR A 88 -29.19 45.41 -17.11
CA TYR A 88 -28.44 45.85 -18.29
C TYR A 88 -27.93 44.64 -19.06
N PHE A 89 -28.27 44.54 -20.34
CA PHE A 89 -27.98 43.39 -21.17
C PHE A 89 -27.34 43.79 -22.50
N GLY A 90 -26.21 43.16 -22.83
CA GLY A 90 -25.48 43.41 -24.08
C GLY A 90 -24.03 42.92 -23.99
N LYS A 91 -23.22 43.29 -24.98
CA LYS A 91 -21.77 43.08 -24.96
C LYS A 91 -21.12 43.88 -23.83
N GLN A 92 -20.05 43.34 -23.24
CA GLN A 92 -19.32 43.96 -22.11
C GLN A 92 -18.99 45.45 -22.35
N SER A 93 -18.55 45.80 -23.56
CA SER A 93 -18.18 47.17 -23.93
C SER A 93 -19.39 48.12 -23.95
N ALA A 94 -20.53 47.66 -24.47
CA ALA A 94 -21.77 48.43 -24.51
C ALA A 94 -22.38 48.58 -23.11
N VAL A 95 -22.37 47.51 -22.30
CA VAL A 95 -22.88 47.52 -20.93
C VAL A 95 -22.05 48.46 -20.06
N GLN A 96 -20.71 48.35 -20.11
CA GLN A 96 -19.82 49.25 -19.39
C GLN A 96 -20.05 50.72 -19.78
N HIS A 97 -20.15 50.99 -21.08
CA HIS A 97 -20.41 52.34 -21.57
C HIS A 97 -21.72 52.90 -21.01
N GLN A 98 -22.82 52.14 -21.12
CA GLN A 98 -24.12 52.60 -20.66
C GLN A 98 -24.16 52.78 -19.14
N LEU A 99 -23.61 51.86 -18.35
CA LEU A 99 -23.51 52.01 -16.89
C LEU A 99 -22.66 53.23 -16.48
N THR A 100 -21.64 53.58 -17.28
CA THR A 100 -20.84 54.79 -17.04
C THR A 100 -21.64 56.06 -17.31
N VAL A 101 -22.39 56.08 -18.41
CA VAL A 101 -23.25 57.22 -18.78
C VAL A 101 -24.39 57.39 -17.77
N ASP A 102 -24.98 56.30 -17.29
CA ASP A 102 -26.06 56.30 -16.30
C ASP A 102 -25.56 56.53 -14.86
N GLY A 103 -24.24 56.66 -14.65
CA GLY A 103 -23.64 57.00 -13.36
C GLY A 103 -23.51 55.82 -12.37
N TRP A 104 -23.72 54.59 -12.82
CA TRP A 104 -23.64 53.37 -12.00
C TRP A 104 -22.24 52.73 -11.99
N TRP A 105 -21.40 52.99 -12.99
CA TRP A 105 -20.06 52.40 -13.09
C TRP A 105 -19.02 53.12 -12.21
N PRO A 106 -18.51 52.50 -11.12
CA PRO A 106 -17.45 53.10 -10.31
C PRO A 106 -16.14 53.19 -11.10
N ARG A 107 -15.40 54.31 -10.97
CA ARG A 107 -14.11 54.53 -11.66
C ARG A 107 -13.06 53.44 -11.39
N THR A 108 -13.18 52.75 -10.26
CA THR A 108 -12.25 51.71 -9.83
C THR A 108 -12.66 50.31 -10.31
N LEU A 109 -13.91 50.09 -10.74
CA LEU A 109 -14.45 48.76 -11.04
C LEU A 109 -13.73 48.08 -12.21
N SER A 110 -13.34 48.83 -13.25
CA SER A 110 -12.59 48.30 -14.40
C SER A 110 -11.21 47.73 -14.07
N LYS A 111 -10.68 47.96 -12.86
CA LYS A 111 -9.41 47.37 -12.40
C LYS A 111 -9.59 45.99 -11.76
N TYR A 112 -10.83 45.64 -11.40
CA TYR A 112 -11.13 44.49 -10.56
C TYR A 112 -12.03 43.45 -11.25
N ILE A 113 -12.71 43.81 -12.34
CA ILE A 113 -13.44 42.85 -13.17
C ILE A 113 -12.51 42.33 -14.27
N GLU A 114 -12.30 41.01 -14.32
CA GLU A 114 -11.51 40.37 -15.37
C GLU A 114 -12.34 40.33 -16.69
N LEU A 115 -11.67 40.44 -17.84
CA LEU A 115 -12.32 40.58 -19.15
C LEU A 115 -12.86 39.26 -19.70
N ASP A 116 -12.39 38.15 -19.16
CA ASP A 116 -12.68 36.76 -19.54
C ASP A 116 -13.68 36.07 -18.60
N GLU A 117 -13.93 36.62 -17.40
CA GLU A 117 -14.94 36.09 -16.46
C GLU A 117 -16.37 36.45 -16.88
N GLU A 118 -17.03 35.59 -17.67
CA GLU A 118 -18.40 35.83 -18.13
C GLU A 118 -19.46 35.51 -17.05
N GLY A 119 -20.47 36.38 -16.92
CA GLY A 119 -21.46 36.26 -15.85
C GLY A 119 -22.50 37.38 -15.75
N VAL A 120 -23.18 37.41 -14.60
CA VAL A 120 -24.03 38.52 -14.15
C VAL A 120 -23.49 39.06 -12.85
N TYR A 121 -23.44 40.38 -12.77
CA TYR A 121 -22.98 41.12 -11.60
C TYR A 121 -24.10 42.01 -11.05
N ALA A 122 -24.04 42.29 -9.75
CA ALA A 122 -24.98 43.15 -9.05
C ALA A 122 -24.26 44.36 -8.43
N LEU A 123 -24.88 45.55 -8.53
CA LEU A 123 -24.50 46.78 -7.84
C LEU A 123 -25.67 47.24 -6.97
N SER A 124 -25.41 47.66 -5.74
CA SER A 124 -26.44 48.17 -4.82
C SER A 124 -26.16 49.62 -4.42
N HIS A 125 -27.18 50.45 -4.43
CA HIS A 125 -27.14 51.85 -3.97
C HIS A 125 -28.31 52.14 -3.02
N GLY A 126 -28.06 52.95 -1.98
CA GLY A 126 -29.01 53.22 -0.90
C GLY A 126 -28.82 52.32 0.33
N SER A 127 -29.70 52.48 1.32
CA SER A 127 -29.73 51.67 2.55
C SER A 127 -31.16 51.18 2.81
N ALA A 128 -31.31 49.93 3.24
CA ALA A 128 -32.59 49.35 3.65
C ALA A 128 -33.16 49.97 4.94
N THR A 129 -32.33 50.64 5.75
CA THR A 129 -32.65 51.07 7.11
C THR A 129 -32.81 52.58 7.31
N GLY A 130 -32.91 53.36 6.22
CA GLY A 130 -33.37 54.75 6.28
C GLY A 130 -32.54 55.72 5.47
N HIS A 131 -33.08 56.13 4.32
CA HIS A 131 -32.95 57.43 3.66
C HIS A 131 -34.07 57.55 2.61
N THR A 132 -34.43 58.77 2.21
CA THR A 132 -35.59 59.11 1.38
C THR A 132 -35.62 58.51 -0.05
N ASP A 133 -34.55 57.82 -0.49
CA ASP A 133 -34.37 57.39 -1.90
C ASP A 133 -34.61 55.89 -2.20
N GLY A 134 -34.88 55.06 -1.18
CA GLY A 134 -35.13 53.62 -1.34
C GLY A 134 -33.89 52.79 -1.74
N LEU A 135 -33.94 51.45 -1.59
CA LEU A 135 -32.86 50.56 -2.05
C LEU A 135 -32.99 50.32 -3.56
N ARG A 136 -31.91 50.57 -4.30
CA ARG A 136 -31.82 50.38 -5.74
C ARG A 136 -30.73 49.36 -6.09
N VAL A 137 -31.05 48.42 -6.96
CA VAL A 137 -30.14 47.36 -7.40
C VAL A 137 -30.04 47.37 -8.92
N VAL A 138 -28.81 47.35 -9.44
CA VAL A 138 -28.53 47.16 -10.85
C VAL A 138 -27.96 45.77 -11.05
N LEU A 139 -28.57 44.98 -11.93
CA LEU A 139 -28.02 43.73 -12.44
C LEU A 139 -27.45 43.99 -13.83
N PHE A 140 -26.24 43.52 -14.14
CA PHE A 140 -25.68 43.70 -15.47
C PHE A 140 -24.99 42.45 -15.99
N ALA A 141 -25.18 42.21 -17.29
CA ALA A 141 -24.51 41.16 -18.04
C ALA A 141 -23.06 41.55 -18.31
N TRP A 142 -22.12 40.65 -18.01
CA TRP A 142 -20.73 40.75 -18.40
C TRP A 142 -20.41 39.62 -19.37
N LEU A 143 -20.57 39.90 -20.66
CA LEU A 143 -20.49 38.92 -21.75
C LEU A 143 -19.51 39.41 -22.81
N THR A 144 -18.60 38.54 -23.24
CA THR A 144 -17.67 38.84 -24.33
C THR A 144 -18.39 38.84 -25.69
N ASP A 145 -17.72 39.34 -26.73
CA ASP A 145 -18.29 39.37 -28.07
C ASP A 145 -18.58 37.95 -28.61
N THR A 146 -17.80 36.94 -28.21
CA THR A 146 -17.98 35.55 -28.64
C THR A 146 -19.27 34.93 -28.09
N SER A 147 -19.76 35.41 -26.94
CA SER A 147 -21.07 35.04 -26.39
C SER A 147 -22.23 35.47 -27.29
N PHE A 148 -22.01 36.41 -28.20
CA PHE A 148 -22.98 36.90 -29.18
C PHE A 148 -22.74 36.39 -30.61
N GLU A 149 -21.89 35.40 -30.80
CA GLU A 149 -21.79 34.67 -32.08
C GLU A 149 -22.98 33.73 -32.28
N SER A 150 -23.35 33.45 -33.54
CA SER A 150 -24.52 32.62 -33.90
C SER A 150 -24.60 31.27 -33.17
N LYS A 151 -23.45 30.68 -32.84
CA LYS A 151 -23.35 29.42 -32.07
C LYS A 151 -23.66 29.60 -30.58
N ASN A 152 -23.28 30.74 -29.98
CA ASN A 152 -23.31 30.97 -28.54
C ASN A 152 -24.48 31.87 -28.08
N VAL A 153 -25.05 32.73 -28.95
CA VAL A 153 -26.20 33.62 -28.63
C VAL A 153 -27.36 32.83 -28.05
N ARG A 154 -27.65 31.69 -28.68
CA ARG A 154 -28.73 30.78 -28.30
C ARG A 154 -28.54 30.21 -26.90
N GLU A 155 -27.32 30.19 -26.38
CA GLU A 155 -26.96 29.58 -25.11
C GLU A 155 -26.55 30.64 -24.08
N ARG A 156 -25.35 31.20 -24.18
CA ARG A 156 -24.75 32.10 -23.18
C ARG A 156 -25.57 33.37 -22.98
N ALA A 157 -25.78 34.13 -24.05
CA ALA A 157 -26.51 35.39 -24.01
C ALA A 157 -27.99 35.19 -23.63
N THR A 158 -28.64 34.17 -24.19
CA THR A 158 -30.04 33.83 -23.88
C THR A 158 -30.22 33.43 -22.41
N TYR A 159 -29.26 32.71 -21.82
CA TYR A 159 -29.33 32.28 -20.43
C TYR A 159 -29.18 33.44 -19.45
N VAL A 160 -28.22 34.33 -19.70
CA VAL A 160 -28.09 35.57 -18.94
C VAL A 160 -29.35 36.41 -19.03
N LEU A 161 -29.92 36.55 -20.23
CA LEU A 161 -31.15 37.30 -20.40
C LEU A 161 -32.32 36.68 -19.63
N ARG A 162 -32.41 35.33 -19.58
CA ARG A 162 -33.37 34.62 -18.73
C ARG A 162 -33.18 34.95 -17.25
N PHE A 163 -31.95 34.90 -16.77
CA PHE A 163 -31.64 35.22 -15.38
C PHE A 163 -32.06 36.65 -15.02
N LEU A 164 -31.70 37.62 -15.86
CA LEU A 164 -32.07 39.03 -15.66
C LEU A 164 -33.59 39.25 -15.68
N THR A 165 -34.29 38.69 -16.68
CA THR A 165 -35.75 38.86 -16.82
C THR A 165 -36.57 38.11 -15.77
N SER A 166 -35.96 37.14 -15.06
CA SER A 166 -36.60 36.49 -13.91
C SER A 166 -36.57 37.37 -12.65
N LEU A 167 -35.62 38.31 -12.59
CA LEU A 167 -35.37 39.16 -11.42
C LEU A 167 -35.85 40.61 -11.60
N THR A 168 -36.19 41.04 -12.81
CA THR A 168 -36.76 42.36 -13.10
C THR A 168 -37.49 42.39 -14.45
N SER A 169 -38.55 43.21 -14.56
CA SER A 169 -39.22 43.48 -15.85
C SER A 169 -38.60 44.62 -16.63
N ASN A 170 -37.63 45.38 -16.10
CA ASN A 170 -37.05 46.53 -16.81
C ASN A 170 -35.61 46.21 -17.21
N VAL A 171 -35.37 46.08 -18.52
CA VAL A 171 -34.08 45.69 -19.10
C VAL A 171 -33.60 46.78 -20.07
N VAL A 172 -32.42 47.32 -19.82
CA VAL A 172 -31.69 48.18 -20.74
C VAL A 172 -30.91 47.30 -21.71
N CYS A 173 -31.26 47.39 -22.99
CA CYS A 173 -30.57 46.69 -24.06
C CYS A 173 -29.41 47.56 -24.57
N CYS A 174 -28.21 47.25 -24.10
CA CYS A 174 -26.99 47.96 -24.43
C CYS A 174 -26.44 47.48 -25.78
N LEU A 175 -26.46 48.36 -26.79
CA LEU A 175 -26.02 48.05 -28.16
C LEU A 175 -24.76 48.84 -28.50
N THR A 176 -23.81 48.23 -29.22
CA THR A 176 -22.68 48.99 -29.80
C THR A 176 -23.14 49.79 -31.03
N LYS A 177 -22.27 50.66 -31.55
CA LYS A 177 -22.55 51.41 -32.78
C LYS A 177 -22.75 50.47 -33.98
N GLU A 178 -22.02 49.36 -34.00
CA GLU A 178 -22.08 48.32 -35.02
C GLU A 178 -23.40 47.54 -34.92
N ASP A 179 -23.82 47.16 -33.70
CA ASP A 179 -25.09 46.48 -33.48
C ASP A 179 -26.27 47.34 -33.95
N ALA A 180 -26.24 48.63 -33.59
CA ALA A 180 -27.24 49.61 -34.04
C ALA A 180 -27.27 49.79 -35.57
N ALA A 181 -26.12 49.68 -36.24
CA ALA A 181 -26.03 49.73 -37.69
C ALA A 181 -26.54 48.43 -38.36
N GLN A 182 -26.26 47.27 -37.78
CA GLN A 182 -26.76 45.97 -38.25
C GLN A 182 -28.29 45.90 -38.19
N GLY A 183 -28.91 46.47 -37.15
CA GLY A 183 -30.36 46.57 -37.06
C GLY A 183 -31.00 47.26 -38.27
N LYS A 184 -30.31 48.22 -38.91
CA LYS A 184 -30.81 48.94 -40.10
C LYS A 184 -30.81 48.09 -41.37
N ILE A 185 -29.92 47.10 -41.45
CA ILE A 185 -29.78 46.20 -42.60
C ILE A 185 -30.82 45.06 -42.54
N VAL A 186 -31.23 44.67 -41.33
CA VAL A 186 -32.06 43.49 -41.05
C VAL A 186 -33.56 43.77 -41.04
N ALA A 187 -33.99 45.04 -41.06
CA ALA A 187 -35.41 45.40 -41.09
C ALA A 187 -36.12 44.75 -42.32
N PRO A 188 -37.18 43.94 -42.12
CA PRO A 188 -37.78 43.18 -43.22
C PRO A 188 -38.51 44.11 -44.21
N SER A 189 -38.29 43.89 -45.52
CA SER A 189 -39.14 44.44 -46.58
C SER A 189 -40.58 43.92 -46.43
N ARG A 190 -41.57 44.80 -46.62
CA ARG A 190 -43.01 44.53 -46.44
C ARG A 190 -43.62 43.53 -47.46
N ASP A 191 -42.83 42.88 -48.30
CA ASP A 191 -43.33 42.01 -49.36
C ASP A 191 -43.40 40.55 -48.92
N GLY A 192 -44.55 39.94 -49.24
CA GLY A 192 -45.05 38.68 -48.72
C GLY A 192 -44.03 37.54 -48.66
N VAL A 193 -43.70 37.13 -47.44
CA VAL A 193 -42.91 35.91 -47.21
C VAL A 193 -43.84 34.71 -47.36
N ALA A 194 -43.53 33.89 -48.37
CA ALA A 194 -44.19 32.62 -48.68
C ALA A 194 -44.47 31.80 -47.40
N SER A 195 -45.76 31.52 -47.19
CA SER A 195 -46.23 30.60 -46.16
C SER A 195 -45.88 29.17 -46.57
N ASP A 196 -44.75 28.66 -46.11
CA ASP A 196 -44.58 27.23 -45.77
C ASP A 196 -43.16 26.93 -45.29
N LYS A 197 -42.78 27.55 -44.18
CA LYS A 197 -41.72 26.98 -43.35
C LYS A 197 -42.29 26.83 -41.95
N LYS A 198 -42.74 25.61 -41.65
CA LYS A 198 -43.01 25.20 -40.27
C LYS A 198 -41.70 25.36 -39.50
N TYR A 199 -41.59 26.44 -38.73
CA TYR A 199 -40.53 26.68 -37.75
C TYR A 199 -40.74 25.85 -36.48
N SER A 200 -41.81 25.05 -36.43
CA SER A 200 -42.00 24.00 -35.45
C SER A 200 -41.28 22.74 -35.94
N MET A 201 -40.33 22.24 -35.15
CA MET A 201 -39.83 20.88 -35.31
C MET A 201 -40.99 19.92 -35.03
N SER A 202 -41.64 19.46 -36.09
CA SER A 202 -42.56 18.33 -36.01
C SER A 202 -41.73 17.06 -35.99
N PHE A 203 -41.86 16.32 -34.92
CA PHE A 203 -41.21 15.05 -34.76
C PHE A 203 -42.24 13.94 -34.92
N SER A 204 -42.05 13.08 -35.91
CA SER A 204 -42.82 11.83 -36.01
C SER A 204 -42.02 10.71 -35.37
N ILE A 205 -42.64 10.04 -34.39
CA ILE A 205 -42.11 8.78 -33.83
C ILE A 205 -42.33 7.72 -34.90
N GLN A 206 -41.24 7.32 -35.59
CA GLN A 206 -41.33 6.17 -36.49
C GLN A 206 -41.37 4.88 -35.69
N THR A 207 -40.51 4.75 -34.69
CA THR A 207 -40.43 3.59 -33.80
C THR A 207 -39.87 4.00 -32.44
N ALA A 208 -40.53 3.59 -31.37
CA ALA A 208 -39.92 3.54 -30.04
C ALA A 208 -39.06 2.27 -30.02
N LYS A 209 -37.74 2.41 -30.18
CA LYS A 209 -36.84 1.30 -29.87
C LYS A 209 -36.59 1.36 -28.39
N VAL A 210 -37.34 0.54 -27.65
CA VAL A 210 -36.93 0.17 -26.29
C VAL A 210 -35.56 -0.47 -26.46
N GLN A 211 -34.52 0.21 -26.00
CA GLN A 211 -33.24 -0.46 -25.85
C GLN A 211 -33.48 -1.51 -24.78
N GLU A 212 -33.39 -2.77 -25.16
CA GLU A 212 -33.62 -3.87 -24.22
C GLU A 212 -32.65 -3.70 -23.06
N GLU A 213 -33.20 -3.80 -21.85
CA GLU A 213 -32.40 -3.85 -20.66
C GLU A 213 -31.42 -5.00 -20.80
N LYS A 214 -30.17 -4.73 -20.48
CA LYS A 214 -29.16 -5.77 -20.48
C LYS A 214 -28.17 -5.52 -19.37
N VAL A 215 -27.79 -6.60 -18.73
CA VAL A 215 -26.61 -6.66 -17.87
C VAL A 215 -25.67 -7.63 -18.56
N THR A 216 -24.46 -7.20 -18.89
CA THR A 216 -23.46 -8.11 -19.45
C THR A 216 -22.18 -8.04 -18.65
N CYS A 217 -21.61 -9.20 -18.36
CA CYS A 217 -20.34 -9.34 -17.65
C CYS A 217 -19.30 -9.98 -18.58
N LEU A 218 -18.32 -9.20 -19.03
CA LEU A 218 -17.27 -9.67 -19.95
C LEU A 218 -15.96 -9.89 -19.21
N LEU A 219 -15.47 -11.14 -19.17
CA LEU A 219 -14.22 -11.50 -18.49
C LEU A 219 -13.04 -10.75 -19.11
N LYS A 220 -12.37 -9.93 -18.31
CA LYS A 220 -11.16 -9.16 -18.67
C LYS A 220 -9.88 -9.88 -18.26
N HIS A 221 -9.87 -10.52 -17.10
CA HIS A 221 -8.67 -11.14 -16.53
C HIS A 221 -9.01 -12.37 -15.70
N ASP A 222 -8.17 -13.41 -15.83
CA ASP A 222 -8.16 -14.62 -15.00
C ASP A 222 -6.70 -14.98 -14.71
N GLY A 223 -6.35 -15.13 -13.44
CA GLY A 223 -4.96 -15.35 -13.04
C GLY A 223 -4.78 -15.50 -11.53
N GLY A 224 -3.53 -15.57 -11.10
CA GLY A 224 -3.15 -15.55 -9.69
C GLY A 224 -2.16 -14.41 -9.43
N TRP A 225 -2.36 -13.67 -8.34
CA TRP A 225 -1.44 -12.59 -7.95
C TRP A 225 -0.23 -13.10 -7.15
N GLY A 226 -0.28 -14.34 -6.65
CA GLY A 226 0.83 -15.02 -5.96
C GLY A 226 0.76 -14.93 -4.43
N SER A 227 1.57 -15.76 -3.75
CA SER A 227 1.53 -15.97 -2.30
C SER A 227 1.81 -14.73 -1.45
N MET A 228 2.41 -13.68 -2.02
CA MET A 228 2.58 -12.40 -1.33
C MET A 228 1.25 -11.78 -0.89
N PHE A 229 0.16 -12.10 -1.59
CA PHE A 229 -1.18 -11.56 -1.39
C PHE A 229 -2.12 -12.51 -0.62
N GLU A 230 -1.59 -13.61 -0.06
CA GLU A 230 -2.36 -14.53 0.77
C GLU A 230 -2.93 -13.82 2.00
N GLY A 231 -4.24 -13.96 2.21
CA GLY A 231 -4.98 -13.25 3.27
C GLY A 231 -5.35 -11.79 2.96
N GLY A 232 -5.22 -11.35 1.71
CA GLY A 232 -5.62 -10.01 1.28
C GLY A 232 -7.13 -9.79 1.25
N LEU A 233 -7.56 -8.55 1.41
CA LEU A 233 -8.98 -8.17 1.34
C LEU A 233 -9.21 -7.14 0.23
N LEU A 234 -10.15 -7.41 -0.68
CA LEU A 234 -10.62 -6.40 -1.63
C LEU A 234 -11.50 -5.37 -0.92
N MET A 235 -11.26 -4.10 -1.24
CA MET A 235 -12.03 -2.98 -0.69
C MET A 235 -12.50 -2.04 -1.79
N PRO A 236 -13.76 -1.56 -1.72
CA PRO A 236 -14.30 -0.61 -2.69
C PRO A 236 -13.66 0.77 -2.50
N SER A 237 -13.32 1.42 -3.63
CA SER A 237 -12.65 2.72 -3.73
C SER A 237 -13.06 3.42 -5.04
N ASN A 238 -12.38 4.51 -5.45
CA ASN A 238 -12.46 5.00 -6.84
C ASN A 238 -11.77 4.06 -7.85
N VAL A 239 -10.89 3.20 -7.35
CA VAL A 239 -10.21 2.11 -8.06
C VAL A 239 -10.28 0.82 -7.24
N VAL A 240 -10.23 -0.33 -7.90
CA VAL A 240 -10.18 -1.62 -7.17
C VAL A 240 -8.92 -1.66 -6.31
N SER A 241 -9.09 -1.88 -5.02
CA SER A 241 -7.99 -1.86 -4.05
C SER A 241 -7.88 -3.18 -3.31
N LEU A 242 -6.64 -3.63 -3.09
CA LEU A 242 -6.32 -4.80 -2.29
C LEU A 242 -5.54 -4.36 -1.04
N VAL A 243 -5.98 -4.82 0.11
CA VAL A 243 -5.38 -4.49 1.41
C VAL A 243 -4.71 -5.73 1.98
N MET A 244 -3.44 -5.59 2.33
CA MET A 244 -2.67 -6.64 2.99
C MET A 244 -2.30 -6.19 4.39
N VAL A 245 -2.70 -6.94 5.41
CA VAL A 245 -2.32 -6.67 6.79
C VAL A 245 -1.22 -7.64 7.20
N LYS A 246 -0.07 -7.12 7.58
CA LYS A 246 1.01 -7.91 8.16
C LYS A 246 1.29 -7.42 9.58
N LEU A 247 1.50 -8.32 10.51
CA LEU A 247 2.01 -7.93 11.83
C LEU A 247 3.50 -7.61 11.72
N ASP A 248 3.88 -6.41 12.15
CA ASP A 248 5.27 -6.05 12.39
C ASP A 248 5.73 -6.72 13.68
N ARG A 249 6.20 -7.95 13.51
CA ARG A 249 6.76 -8.76 14.58
C ARG A 249 8.20 -8.37 14.79
N ASN A 250 8.48 -7.77 15.94
CA ASN A 250 9.86 -7.61 16.39
C ASN A 250 10.21 -8.73 17.36
N VAL A 251 11.42 -9.24 17.24
CA VAL A 251 11.94 -10.21 18.20
C VAL A 251 12.47 -9.45 19.42
N ARG A 252 11.91 -9.71 20.60
CA ARG A 252 12.42 -9.17 21.87
C ARG A 252 12.98 -10.29 22.73
N SER A 253 14.18 -10.06 23.25
CA SER A 253 14.81 -10.95 24.23
C SER A 253 14.39 -10.58 25.64
N LYS A 254 13.78 -11.52 26.36
CA LYS A 254 13.47 -11.42 27.79
C LYS A 254 14.36 -12.35 28.59
N GLN A 255 14.99 -11.83 29.63
CA GLN A 255 15.66 -12.67 30.63
C GLN A 255 14.61 -13.24 31.57
N SER A 256 14.59 -14.56 31.71
CA SER A 256 13.68 -15.29 32.59
C SER A 256 14.45 -16.29 33.45
N LYS A 257 13.79 -16.75 34.51
CA LYS A 257 14.27 -17.79 35.40
C LYS A 257 13.13 -18.75 35.68
N GLU A 258 13.40 -20.04 35.55
CA GLU A 258 12.42 -21.10 35.81
C GLU A 258 12.96 -22.05 36.88
N PRO A 259 12.25 -22.23 38.00
CA PRO A 259 12.59 -23.23 38.99
C PRO A 259 12.03 -24.60 38.60
N PHE A 260 12.85 -25.64 38.66
CA PHE A 260 12.43 -27.03 38.43
C PHE A 260 12.48 -27.82 39.75
N SER A 261 11.38 -28.47 40.12
CA SER A 261 11.35 -29.34 41.30
C SER A 261 12.19 -30.60 41.11
N ASP A 262 12.26 -31.12 39.88
CA ASP A 262 13.01 -32.32 39.51
C ASP A 262 13.46 -32.31 38.03
N ALA A 263 14.17 -33.37 37.64
CA ALA A 263 14.65 -33.54 36.27
C ALA A 263 13.54 -33.81 35.24
N THR A 264 12.35 -34.21 35.67
CA THR A 264 11.22 -34.48 34.76
C THR A 264 10.51 -33.20 34.35
N GLY A 265 10.36 -32.24 35.27
CA GLY A 265 9.86 -30.89 34.98
C GLY A 265 10.72 -30.17 33.94
N PHE A 266 12.05 -30.25 34.06
CA PHE A 266 12.96 -29.72 33.04
C PHE A 266 12.77 -30.39 31.67
N ALA A 267 12.66 -31.72 31.64
CA ALA A 267 12.52 -32.47 30.39
C ALA A 267 11.22 -32.11 29.64
N ALA A 268 10.11 -31.98 30.37
CA ALA A 268 8.83 -31.56 29.81
C ALA A 268 8.90 -30.13 29.25
N TRP A 269 9.42 -29.20 30.04
CA TRP A 269 9.63 -27.82 29.62
C TRP A 269 10.51 -27.70 28.37
N LEU A 270 11.66 -28.39 28.35
CA LEU A 270 12.57 -28.37 27.21
C LEU A 270 11.88 -28.91 25.95
N THR A 271 11.10 -29.99 26.10
CA THR A 271 10.38 -30.60 24.97
C THR A 271 9.32 -29.65 24.40
N GLU A 272 8.57 -28.95 25.26
CA GLU A 272 7.62 -27.92 24.83
C GLU A 272 8.32 -26.76 24.11
N VAL A 273 9.41 -26.26 24.68
CA VAL A 273 10.18 -25.16 24.10
C VAL A 273 10.78 -25.54 22.74
N MET A 274 11.30 -26.76 22.59
CA MET A 274 11.81 -27.29 21.31
C MET A 274 10.74 -27.43 20.22
N THR A 275 9.44 -27.27 20.53
CA THR A 275 8.37 -27.23 19.51
C THR A 275 8.17 -25.84 18.88
N THR A 276 8.71 -24.79 19.50
CA THR A 276 8.41 -23.39 19.14
C THR A 276 9.67 -22.54 18.95
N HIS A 277 10.81 -22.91 19.54
CA HIS A 277 12.04 -22.12 19.56
C HIS A 277 13.25 -22.94 19.11
N PHE A 278 14.23 -22.26 18.51
CA PHE A 278 15.58 -22.77 18.37
C PHE A 278 16.28 -22.72 19.73
N VAL A 279 16.74 -23.88 20.23
CA VAL A 279 17.37 -23.97 21.55
C VAL A 279 18.88 -23.94 21.45
N ASP A 280 19.49 -22.95 22.09
CA ASP A 280 20.94 -22.81 22.22
C ASP A 280 21.39 -23.10 23.66
N VAL A 281 22.23 -24.12 23.82
CA VAL A 281 22.67 -24.64 25.12
C VAL A 281 24.09 -24.17 25.40
N ASN A 282 24.22 -22.92 25.86
CA ASN A 282 25.52 -22.30 26.19
C ASN A 282 25.92 -22.48 27.66
N CYS A 283 25.52 -23.58 28.29
CA CYS A 283 25.77 -23.78 29.71
C CYS A 283 25.85 -25.25 30.12
N GLN A 284 26.47 -25.52 31.28
CA GLN A 284 26.51 -26.85 31.85
C GLN A 284 25.17 -27.18 32.52
N LEU A 285 24.56 -28.29 32.09
CA LEU A 285 23.32 -28.81 32.65
C LEU A 285 23.59 -30.03 33.54
N PRO A 286 22.82 -30.23 34.62
CA PRO A 286 22.92 -31.43 35.42
C PRO A 286 22.67 -32.71 34.60
N ARG A 287 23.49 -33.74 34.82
CA ARG A 287 23.32 -35.06 34.17
C ARG A 287 21.89 -35.64 34.30
N PRO A 288 21.22 -35.57 35.47
CA PRO A 288 19.85 -36.08 35.59
C PRO A 288 18.86 -35.38 34.64
N TRP A 289 19.05 -34.08 34.39
CA TRP A 289 18.21 -33.29 33.49
C TRP A 289 18.38 -33.72 32.03
N MET A 290 19.62 -33.86 31.57
CA MET A 290 19.92 -34.35 30.22
C MET A 290 19.41 -35.78 30.00
N ALA A 291 19.64 -36.68 30.97
CA ALA A 291 19.16 -38.06 30.90
C ALA A 291 17.62 -38.16 30.88
N SER A 292 16.94 -37.32 31.66
CA SER A 292 15.47 -37.25 31.68
C SER A 292 14.91 -36.75 30.35
N ALA A 293 15.49 -35.69 29.77
CA ALA A 293 15.11 -35.17 28.46
C ALA A 293 15.30 -36.20 27.34
N LEU A 294 16.42 -36.93 27.34
CA LEU A 294 16.71 -38.01 26.41
C LEU A 294 15.70 -39.17 26.52
N LYS A 295 15.33 -39.57 27.74
CA LYS A 295 14.32 -40.62 27.97
C LYS A 295 12.95 -40.19 27.46
N LEU A 296 12.52 -38.96 27.78
CA LEU A 296 11.22 -38.44 27.35
C LEU A 296 11.10 -38.35 25.82
N ASN A 297 12.21 -38.07 25.12
CA ASN A 297 12.25 -37.98 23.66
C ASN A 297 12.65 -39.30 22.97
N GLY A 298 12.77 -40.41 23.71
CA GLY A 298 13.10 -41.72 23.14
C GLY A 298 14.53 -41.85 22.57
N ALA A 299 15.44 -40.95 22.93
CA ALA A 299 16.80 -40.86 22.39
C ALA A 299 17.89 -41.29 23.40
N PHE A 300 17.52 -41.98 24.48
CA PHE A 300 18.47 -42.36 25.53
C PHE A 300 19.41 -43.48 25.05
N PRO A 301 20.74 -43.27 25.03
CA PRO A 301 21.71 -44.18 24.41
C PRO A 301 22.05 -45.37 25.34
N LYS A 302 21.06 -46.24 25.59
CA LYS A 302 21.18 -47.35 26.54
C LYS A 302 22.29 -48.32 26.15
N ASP A 303 22.31 -48.76 24.90
CA ASP A 303 23.25 -49.77 24.41
C ASP A 303 24.72 -49.27 24.48
N HIS A 304 24.95 -48.00 24.15
CA HIS A 304 26.29 -47.39 24.26
C HIS A 304 26.77 -47.27 25.72
N LEU A 305 25.86 -46.97 26.66
CA LEU A 305 26.21 -46.83 28.07
C LEU A 305 26.51 -48.19 28.73
N ASP A 306 25.80 -49.24 28.30
CA ASP A 306 26.00 -50.61 28.80
C ASP A 306 27.32 -51.20 28.27
N ASN A 307 27.76 -50.80 27.07
CA ASN A 307 29.05 -51.20 26.48
C ASN A 307 30.28 -50.51 27.11
N ILE A 308 30.11 -49.43 27.88
CA ILE A 308 31.22 -48.79 28.61
C ILE A 308 31.43 -49.57 29.91
N SER A 309 32.30 -50.57 29.84
CA SER A 309 32.72 -51.40 30.97
C SER A 309 34.17 -51.12 31.37
N LYS A 310 34.57 -51.63 32.53
CA LYS A 310 35.94 -51.53 33.04
C LYS A 310 36.92 -52.22 32.09
N GLU A 311 36.54 -53.39 31.58
CA GLU A 311 37.31 -54.21 30.67
C GLU A 311 37.55 -53.50 29.32
N ALA A 312 36.56 -52.75 28.83
CA ALA A 312 36.69 -51.99 27.59
C ALA A 312 37.71 -50.84 27.71
N ILE A 313 37.76 -50.16 28.85
CA ILE A 313 38.74 -49.10 29.12
C ILE A 313 40.13 -49.68 29.33
N GLU A 314 40.25 -50.79 30.05
CA GLU A 314 41.53 -51.50 30.23
C GLU A 314 42.09 -52.01 28.89
N SER A 315 41.23 -52.51 28.00
CA SER A 315 41.62 -52.92 26.65
C SER A 315 42.08 -51.73 25.80
N ALA A 316 41.42 -50.58 25.90
CA ALA A 316 41.84 -49.35 25.21
C ALA A 316 43.21 -48.86 25.71
N LEU A 317 43.45 -48.89 27.02
CA LEU A 317 44.74 -48.54 27.62
C LEU A 317 45.86 -49.49 27.15
N TRP A 318 45.55 -50.76 26.92
CA TRP A 318 46.49 -51.72 26.35
C TRP A 318 46.84 -51.39 24.89
N ILE A 319 45.86 -51.01 24.08
CA ILE A 319 46.07 -50.55 22.70
C ILE A 319 46.95 -49.27 22.68
N ASP A 320 46.69 -48.33 23.58
CA ASP A 320 47.51 -47.12 23.72
C ASP A 320 48.95 -47.46 24.15
N ALA A 321 49.12 -48.46 25.03
CA ALA A 321 50.43 -48.97 25.44
C ALA A 321 51.19 -49.57 24.25
N GLU A 322 50.52 -50.36 23.43
CA GLU A 322 51.07 -50.99 22.23
C GLU A 322 51.50 -49.93 21.20
N ALA A 323 50.64 -48.93 20.95
CA ALA A 323 50.97 -47.82 20.06
C ALA A 323 52.17 -47.00 20.57
N LYS A 324 52.25 -46.75 21.88
CA LYS A 324 53.40 -46.08 22.50
C LYS A 324 54.68 -46.92 22.39
N MET A 325 54.60 -48.23 22.67
CA MET A 325 55.71 -49.17 22.49
C MET A 325 56.23 -49.17 21.05
N LEU A 326 55.35 -49.25 20.04
CA LEU A 326 55.75 -49.26 18.63
C LEU A 326 56.55 -48.01 18.24
N ARG A 327 56.14 -46.84 18.75
CA ARG A 327 56.89 -45.58 18.55
C ARG A 327 58.26 -45.64 19.22
N GLU A 328 58.31 -46.02 20.50
CA GLU A 328 59.58 -46.09 21.25
C GLU A 328 60.55 -47.12 20.66
N MET A 329 60.04 -48.24 20.13
CA MET A 329 60.83 -49.27 19.45
C MET A 329 61.37 -48.81 18.10
N SER A 330 60.57 -48.04 17.34
CA SER A 330 61.05 -47.42 16.09
C SER A 330 62.14 -46.40 16.37
N GLU A 331 61.94 -45.51 17.34
CA GLU A 331 62.95 -44.52 17.75
C GLU A 331 64.23 -45.18 18.27
N PHE A 332 64.10 -46.27 19.03
CA PHE A 332 65.23 -47.08 19.48
C PHE A 332 65.98 -47.70 18.30
N ARG A 333 65.27 -48.30 17.33
CA ARG A 333 65.86 -48.87 16.11
C ARG A 333 66.62 -47.82 15.33
N ASP A 334 65.98 -46.70 15.02
CA ASP A 334 66.55 -45.68 14.15
C ASP A 334 67.80 -45.06 14.79
N ARG A 335 67.77 -44.82 16.11
CA ARG A 335 68.93 -44.37 16.87
C ARG A 335 70.08 -45.38 16.85
N CYS A 336 69.78 -46.67 17.01
CA CYS A 336 70.79 -47.74 16.92
C CYS A 336 71.43 -47.81 15.53
N ILE A 337 70.62 -47.78 14.47
CA ILE A 337 71.07 -47.80 13.08
C ILE A 337 71.91 -46.55 12.77
N GLU A 338 71.50 -45.38 13.24
CA GLU A 338 72.24 -44.14 13.05
C GLU A 338 73.62 -44.19 13.73
N ASN A 339 73.67 -44.57 15.00
CA ASN A 339 74.93 -44.66 15.74
C ASN A 339 75.83 -45.77 15.17
N ALA A 340 75.26 -46.91 14.77
CA ALA A 340 76.00 -47.98 14.10
C ALA A 340 76.61 -47.52 12.77
N ALA A 341 75.98 -46.63 12.02
CA ALA A 341 76.56 -46.12 10.77
C ALA A 341 77.89 -45.39 11.02
N TYR A 342 78.05 -44.73 12.17
CA TYR A 342 79.30 -44.12 12.58
C TYR A 342 80.28 -45.14 13.15
N ALA A 343 79.82 -46.09 13.99
CA ALA A 343 80.65 -47.12 14.60
C ALA A 343 81.26 -48.12 13.57
N PHE A 344 80.53 -48.39 12.49
CA PHE A 344 81.01 -49.20 11.36
C PHE A 344 81.72 -48.38 10.27
N TYR A 345 81.91 -47.07 10.48
CA TYR A 345 82.54 -46.14 9.53
C TYR A 345 81.86 -46.07 8.15
N VAL A 346 80.56 -46.35 8.08
CA VAL A 346 79.73 -46.09 6.90
C VAL A 346 79.47 -44.59 6.73
N LYS A 347 79.34 -43.88 7.87
CA LYS A 347 79.40 -42.42 7.98
C LYS A 347 80.67 -42.04 8.73
N ILE A 348 81.44 -41.10 8.19
CA ILE A 348 82.67 -40.60 8.78
C ILE A 348 82.53 -39.08 8.91
N GLU A 349 82.81 -38.53 10.09
CA GLU A 349 82.64 -37.09 10.35
C GLU A 349 83.77 -36.55 11.23
N SER A 350 83.82 -36.93 12.52
CA SER A 350 84.88 -36.52 13.45
C SER A 350 85.14 -37.60 14.51
N PRO A 351 86.35 -37.63 15.11
CA PRO A 351 86.67 -38.59 16.18
C PRO A 351 85.71 -38.52 17.38
N LYS A 352 85.28 -37.30 17.75
CA LYS A 352 84.31 -37.09 18.84
C LYS A 352 82.93 -37.67 18.51
N LYS A 353 82.51 -37.64 17.23
CA LYS A 353 81.23 -38.22 16.80
C LYS A 353 81.28 -39.75 16.77
N GLU A 354 82.44 -40.32 16.44
CA GLU A 354 82.69 -41.76 16.54
C GLU A 354 82.60 -42.25 17.99
N GLU A 355 83.36 -41.63 18.90
CA GLU A 355 83.37 -41.96 20.33
C GLU A 355 81.95 -41.91 20.93
N THR A 356 81.25 -40.80 20.74
CA THR A 356 79.87 -40.63 21.24
C THR A 356 78.87 -41.61 20.62
N ALA A 357 79.03 -41.98 19.35
CA ALA A 357 78.16 -42.96 18.70
C ALA A 357 78.41 -44.39 19.20
N CYS A 358 79.67 -44.78 19.42
CA CYS A 358 80.03 -46.07 19.99
C CYS A 358 79.52 -46.22 21.43
N GLU A 359 79.76 -45.22 22.30
CA GLU A 359 79.25 -45.22 23.68
C GLU A 359 77.71 -45.33 23.72
N ALA A 360 77.02 -44.52 22.90
CA ALA A 360 75.56 -44.56 22.84
C ALA A 360 75.02 -45.90 22.34
N LEU A 361 75.71 -46.51 21.36
CA LEU A 361 75.34 -47.81 20.81
C LEU A 361 75.57 -48.94 21.81
N GLU A 362 76.66 -48.91 22.58
CA GLU A 362 76.90 -49.89 23.66
C GLU A 362 75.81 -49.83 24.73
N LEU A 363 75.38 -48.62 25.12
CA LEU A 363 74.28 -48.43 26.07
C LEU A 363 72.96 -49.00 25.53
N ASP A 364 72.63 -48.72 24.27
CA ASP A 364 71.42 -49.24 23.62
C ASP A 364 71.49 -50.78 23.46
N ILE A 365 72.64 -51.36 23.09
CA ILE A 365 72.82 -52.82 23.02
C ILE A 365 72.71 -53.46 24.41
N ALA A 366 73.24 -52.84 25.46
CA ALA A 366 73.08 -53.32 26.84
C ALA A 366 71.61 -53.31 27.26
N LYS A 367 70.85 -52.29 26.86
CA LYS A 367 69.40 -52.22 27.07
C LYS A 367 68.68 -53.35 26.34
N LEU A 368 69.00 -53.57 25.07
CA LEU A 368 68.45 -54.67 24.27
C LEU A 368 68.79 -56.04 24.86
N ARG A 369 69.99 -56.20 25.43
CA ARG A 369 70.40 -57.42 26.13
C ARG A 369 69.54 -57.67 27.36
N ASN A 370 69.29 -56.63 28.16
CA ASN A 370 68.44 -56.75 29.33
C ASN A 370 67.00 -57.11 28.96
N TRP A 371 66.46 -56.53 27.88
CA TRP A 371 65.13 -56.91 27.38
C TRP A 371 65.07 -58.35 26.88
N ASN A 372 66.09 -58.82 26.16
CA ASN A 372 66.16 -60.22 25.70
C ASN A 372 66.30 -61.20 26.89
N LEU A 373 67.10 -60.86 27.89
CA LEU A 373 67.24 -61.66 29.11
C LEU A 373 65.92 -61.77 29.87
N ALA A 374 65.12 -60.71 29.89
CA ALA A 374 63.81 -60.71 30.54
C ALA A 374 62.76 -61.61 29.84
N ILE A 375 63.04 -62.05 28.61
CA ILE A 375 62.26 -63.04 27.87
C ILE A 375 63.02 -64.37 27.69
N ASP A 376 64.01 -64.64 28.55
CA ASP A 376 64.85 -65.85 28.54
C ASP A 376 65.58 -66.12 27.20
N ARG A 377 65.96 -65.05 26.49
CA ARG A 377 66.73 -65.14 25.22
C ARG A 377 68.09 -64.49 25.34
N HIS A 378 69.06 -65.08 24.64
CA HIS A 378 70.39 -64.50 24.48
C HIS A 378 70.43 -63.64 23.21
N THR A 379 70.98 -62.43 23.34
CA THR A 379 71.28 -61.56 22.20
C THR A 379 72.43 -62.16 21.37
N SER A 380 72.35 -62.07 20.04
CA SER A 380 73.39 -62.60 19.14
C SER A 380 74.77 -62.05 19.50
N GLN A 381 75.77 -62.94 19.65
CA GLN A 381 77.16 -62.52 19.93
C GLN A 381 77.71 -61.58 18.87
N GLN A 382 77.30 -61.75 17.60
CA GLN A 382 77.67 -60.86 16.49
C GLN A 382 77.05 -59.46 16.60
N LEU A 383 75.93 -59.33 17.31
CA LEU A 383 75.30 -58.03 17.56
C LEU A 383 75.95 -57.31 18.74
N VAL A 384 76.47 -58.07 19.72
CA VAL A 384 77.08 -57.56 20.95
C VAL A 384 78.56 -57.26 20.79
N HIS A 385 79.33 -58.13 20.12
CA HIS A 385 80.79 -58.02 19.96
C HIS A 385 81.21 -57.51 18.58
N PHE A 386 80.33 -56.79 17.90
CA PHE A 386 80.58 -56.31 16.53
C PHE A 386 81.84 -55.42 16.45
N GLN A 387 82.10 -54.62 17.49
CA GLN A 387 83.20 -53.68 17.53
C GLN A 387 84.55 -54.39 17.66
N ASP A 388 84.64 -55.45 18.47
CA ASP A 388 85.86 -56.25 18.61
C ASP A 388 86.25 -56.91 17.28
N GLU A 389 85.27 -57.53 16.59
CA GLU A 389 85.49 -58.16 15.28
C GLU A 389 85.87 -57.13 14.20
N LEU A 390 85.26 -55.94 14.24
CA LEU A 390 85.55 -54.85 13.32
C LEU A 390 86.95 -54.26 13.54
N LEU A 391 87.31 -53.96 14.79
CA LEU A 391 88.60 -53.39 15.19
C LEU A 391 89.76 -54.33 14.87
N GLN A 392 89.58 -55.62 15.14
CA GLN A 392 90.57 -56.64 14.80
C GLN A 392 90.84 -56.64 13.29
N ARG A 393 89.78 -56.59 12.47
CA ARG A 393 89.95 -56.61 11.02
C ARG A 393 90.51 -55.31 10.44
N ILE A 394 90.15 -54.16 10.99
CA ILE A 394 90.73 -52.86 10.58
C ILE A 394 92.22 -52.84 10.93
N THR A 395 92.60 -53.30 12.12
CA THR A 395 94.00 -53.39 12.57
C THR A 395 94.83 -54.35 11.68
N ASP A 396 94.25 -55.49 11.28
CA ASP A 396 94.90 -56.45 10.37
C ASP A 396 95.20 -55.87 8.98
N VAL A 397 94.33 -55.00 8.45
CA VAL A 397 94.56 -54.34 7.16
C VAL A 397 95.50 -53.14 7.32
N TRP A 398 95.38 -52.39 8.41
CA TRP A 398 96.27 -51.27 8.75
C TRP A 398 97.74 -51.70 8.85
N SER A 399 98.01 -52.79 9.56
CA SER A 399 99.35 -53.36 9.73
C SER A 399 100.00 -53.87 8.43
N ARG A 400 99.23 -54.05 7.34
CA ARG A 400 99.69 -54.52 6.03
C ARG A 400 99.87 -53.39 5.00
N SER A 401 99.53 -52.14 5.33
CA SER A 401 99.60 -51.00 4.40
C SER A 401 101.01 -50.37 4.39
N PRO A 402 101.58 -50.00 3.21
CA PRO A 402 102.87 -49.32 3.14
C PRO A 402 102.76 -47.87 3.63
N SER A 403 103.48 -47.53 4.72
CA SER A 403 103.52 -46.18 5.31
C SER A 403 103.95 -45.11 4.29
N PRO A 404 103.18 -44.03 4.08
CA PRO A 404 103.67 -42.80 3.46
C PRO A 404 104.50 -42.00 4.47
N ALA A 405 105.54 -41.32 3.96
CA ALA A 405 106.50 -40.56 4.75
C ALA A 405 105.86 -39.47 5.64
N ALA A 406 106.29 -39.43 6.90
CA ALA A 406 105.86 -38.48 7.92
C ALA A 406 106.04 -36.99 7.51
N PRO A 407 105.04 -36.12 7.74
CA PRO A 407 105.27 -34.70 7.90
C PRO A 407 105.56 -34.38 9.38
N LYS A 408 106.64 -33.63 9.61
CA LYS A 408 107.10 -33.16 10.92
C LYS A 408 106.11 -32.17 11.53
N GLY A 409 105.49 -32.53 12.65
CA GLY A 409 104.71 -31.63 13.50
C GLY A 409 104.98 -31.92 14.97
N PHE A 410 105.33 -30.88 15.73
CA PHE A 410 105.77 -30.91 17.13
C PHE A 410 104.84 -31.69 18.10
N TRP A 411 103.57 -31.85 17.76
CA TRP A 411 102.58 -32.59 18.57
C TRP A 411 102.67 -34.13 18.48
N SER A 412 103.33 -34.70 17.45
CA SER A 412 103.47 -36.17 17.33
C SER A 412 104.56 -36.76 18.22
N SER A 413 105.58 -35.97 18.61
CA SER A 413 106.65 -36.42 19.52
C SER A 413 106.22 -36.43 20.99
N PHE A 414 105.21 -35.67 21.39
CA PHE A 414 104.72 -35.67 22.77
C PHE A 414 103.81 -36.88 23.06
N ARG A 415 102.93 -37.26 22.11
CA ARG A 415 102.09 -38.47 22.22
C ARG A 415 102.90 -39.76 22.13
N ASN A 416 103.92 -39.82 21.27
CA ASN A 416 104.79 -41.00 21.14
C ASN A 416 105.70 -41.26 22.36
N ASN A 417 106.04 -40.22 23.15
CA ASN A 417 106.85 -40.39 24.37
C ASN A 417 106.04 -40.91 25.57
N ILE A 418 104.71 -40.80 25.57
CA ILE A 418 103.85 -41.36 26.62
C ILE A 418 103.42 -42.80 26.26
N ARG A 419 103.26 -43.13 24.96
CA ARG A 419 102.95 -44.49 24.50
C ARG A 419 104.16 -45.45 24.51
N THR A 420 105.40 -44.95 24.60
CA THR A 420 106.64 -45.77 24.62
C THR A 420 107.02 -46.30 26.01
N TYR A 421 106.32 -45.93 27.09
CA TYR A 421 106.52 -46.53 28.42
C TYR A 421 105.62 -47.75 28.69
N PHE A 422 104.61 -48.01 27.85
CA PHE A 422 103.77 -49.19 27.93
C PHE A 422 103.63 -49.83 26.54
N THR A 423 104.20 -51.03 26.39
CA THR A 423 104.12 -51.97 25.25
C THR A 423 105.14 -51.81 24.10
N SER A 424 106.22 -52.59 24.22
CA SER A 424 107.02 -53.09 23.11
C SER A 424 106.36 -54.37 22.56
N SER A 425 105.51 -54.26 21.56
CA SER A 425 105.13 -55.39 20.70
C SER A 425 104.48 -54.89 19.41
N HIS A 426 104.99 -55.31 18.26
CA HIS A 426 104.30 -55.18 16.98
C HIS A 426 103.04 -56.06 16.95
N ASN A 427 101.96 -55.62 17.61
CA ASN A 427 100.56 -56.06 17.48
C ASN A 427 99.66 -55.32 18.50
N ALA A 428 99.62 -53.98 18.46
CA ALA A 428 98.63 -53.21 19.24
C ALA A 428 97.37 -53.00 18.39
N LEU A 429 96.21 -53.43 18.89
CA LEU A 429 94.90 -53.16 18.29
C LEU A 429 94.64 -51.66 18.28
N LEU A 430 94.01 -51.16 17.21
CA LEU A 430 93.52 -49.79 17.19
C LEU A 430 92.41 -49.64 18.24
N GLU A 431 92.45 -48.53 18.99
CA GLU A 431 91.42 -48.17 19.97
C GLU A 431 90.50 -47.10 19.37
N VAL A 432 89.22 -47.14 19.72
CA VAL A 432 88.26 -46.09 19.35
C VAL A 432 88.56 -44.85 20.19
N PRO A 433 88.60 -43.62 19.61
CA PRO A 433 88.29 -43.30 18.22
C PRO A 433 89.46 -43.52 17.24
N ILE A 434 89.27 -44.39 16.25
CA ILE A 434 90.27 -44.71 15.23
C ILE A 434 90.57 -43.49 14.32
N LEU A 435 89.59 -42.61 14.15
CA LEU A 435 89.74 -41.40 13.33
C LEU A 435 90.77 -40.39 13.90
N GLU A 436 91.24 -40.56 15.15
CA GLU A 436 92.35 -39.75 15.70
C GLU A 436 93.71 -40.01 15.04
N GLU A 437 93.89 -41.16 14.37
CA GLU A 437 95.14 -41.52 13.69
C GLU A 437 95.37 -40.72 12.38
N GLY A 438 94.43 -39.84 11.98
CA GLY A 438 94.66 -38.75 11.02
C GLY A 438 94.71 -39.16 9.54
N ASN A 439 95.46 -38.40 8.72
CA ASN A 439 95.42 -38.44 7.24
C ASN A 439 95.70 -39.82 6.60
N ASP A 440 96.24 -40.77 7.35
CA ASP A 440 96.63 -42.08 6.84
C ASP A 440 95.50 -43.12 6.97
N ILE A 441 94.57 -42.97 7.92
CA ILE A 441 93.50 -43.94 8.20
C ILE A 441 92.29 -43.80 7.24
N LEU A 442 92.02 -42.59 6.75
CA LEU A 442 90.91 -42.31 5.83
C LEU A 442 91.02 -43.07 4.50
N PRO A 443 92.19 -43.13 3.82
CA PRO A 443 92.39 -43.97 2.64
C PRO A 443 92.18 -45.47 2.91
N LEU A 444 92.58 -45.96 4.09
CA LEU A 444 92.38 -47.36 4.50
C LEU A 444 90.89 -47.67 4.63
N LEU A 445 90.15 -46.87 5.40
CA LEU A 445 88.70 -47.06 5.58
C LEU A 445 87.98 -47.01 4.22
N ASN A 446 88.43 -46.14 3.31
CA ASN A 446 87.87 -46.09 1.95
C ASN A 446 88.19 -47.34 1.12
N SER A 447 89.36 -47.96 1.30
CA SER A 447 89.69 -49.25 0.65
C SER A 447 88.87 -50.42 1.20
N MET A 448 88.42 -50.34 2.46
CA MET A 448 87.59 -51.35 3.14
C MET A 448 86.09 -51.06 3.03
N LYS A 449 85.69 -50.02 2.30
CA LYS A 449 84.32 -49.49 2.29
C LYS A 449 83.24 -50.54 2.02
N GLU A 450 83.46 -51.43 1.05
CA GLU A 450 82.51 -52.51 0.73
C GLU A 450 82.36 -53.51 1.88
N TYR A 451 83.46 -53.84 2.58
CA TYR A 451 83.42 -54.74 3.73
C TYR A 451 82.72 -54.11 4.93
N LEU A 452 83.03 -52.84 5.22
CA LEU A 452 82.44 -52.08 6.33
C LEU A 452 80.94 -51.89 6.13
N LYS A 453 80.54 -51.54 4.90
CA LYS A 453 79.13 -51.44 4.50
C LYS A 453 78.41 -52.78 4.62
N HIS A 454 78.99 -53.87 4.14
CA HIS A 454 78.40 -55.20 4.26
C HIS A 454 78.24 -55.65 5.72
N SER A 455 79.24 -55.37 6.57
CA SER A 455 79.20 -55.70 8.00
C SER A 455 78.13 -54.91 8.73
N TYR A 456 77.99 -53.61 8.41
CA TYR A 456 76.90 -52.76 8.90
C TYR A 456 75.52 -53.26 8.45
N GLU A 457 75.34 -53.59 7.17
CA GLU A 457 74.07 -54.12 6.65
C GLU A 457 73.69 -55.46 7.31
N ASN A 458 74.66 -56.32 7.58
CA ASN A 458 74.44 -57.56 8.33
C ASN A 458 74.05 -57.27 9.78
N TRP A 459 74.71 -56.32 10.44
CA TRP A 459 74.39 -55.93 11.81
C TRP A 459 72.98 -55.32 11.92
N CYS A 460 72.62 -54.41 11.01
CA CYS A 460 71.27 -53.85 10.92
C CYS A 460 70.21 -54.93 10.73
N ARG A 461 70.47 -55.93 9.88
CA ARG A 461 69.55 -57.07 9.70
C ARG A 461 69.40 -57.91 10.98
N LEU A 462 70.49 -58.14 11.71
CA LEU A 462 70.45 -58.84 12.99
C LEU A 462 69.68 -58.04 14.05
N LEU A 463 69.83 -56.72 14.08
CA LEU A 463 69.07 -55.83 14.95
C LEU A 463 67.58 -55.88 14.61
N GLU A 464 67.23 -55.72 13.34
CA GLU A 464 65.83 -55.76 12.88
C GLU A 464 65.17 -57.10 13.21
N ASN A 465 65.85 -58.21 12.94
CA ASN A 465 65.35 -59.54 13.30
C ASN A 465 65.17 -59.70 14.82
N THR A 466 66.02 -59.08 15.62
CA THR A 466 65.92 -59.13 17.09
C THR A 466 64.75 -58.27 17.59
N LEU A 467 64.53 -57.10 17.00
CA LEU A 467 63.43 -56.22 17.38
C LEU A 467 62.07 -56.71 16.88
N ALA A 468 62.03 -57.54 15.83
CA ALA A 468 60.82 -58.10 15.24
C ALA A 468 60.22 -59.29 16.03
N PHE A 469 60.80 -59.69 17.17
CA PHE A 469 60.26 -60.80 17.96
C PHE A 469 58.96 -60.43 18.69
N PRO A 470 57.85 -61.16 18.48
CA PRO A 470 56.57 -60.85 19.10
C PRO A 470 56.60 -60.87 20.64
N GLU A 471 57.37 -61.78 21.23
CA GLU A 471 57.48 -61.91 22.69
C GLU A 471 58.20 -60.72 23.32
N LEU A 472 59.18 -60.15 22.60
CA LEU A 472 59.88 -58.93 23.00
C LEU A 472 58.92 -57.73 22.95
N ALA A 473 58.16 -57.59 21.86
CA ALA A 473 57.14 -56.56 21.71
C ALA A 473 56.10 -56.64 22.83
N PHE A 474 55.60 -57.84 23.15
CA PHE A 474 54.64 -58.04 24.24
C PHE A 474 55.22 -57.67 25.62
N HIS A 475 56.46 -58.06 25.91
CA HIS A 475 57.13 -57.72 27.16
C HIS A 475 57.26 -56.20 27.34
N ILE A 476 57.70 -55.50 26.29
CA ILE A 476 57.87 -54.04 26.32
C ILE A 476 56.51 -53.35 26.43
N THR A 477 55.48 -53.77 25.67
CA THR A 477 54.11 -53.26 25.81
C THR A 477 53.60 -53.41 27.24
N ARG A 478 53.86 -54.55 27.89
CA ARG A 478 53.49 -54.76 29.30
C ARG A 478 54.22 -53.81 30.24
N MET A 479 55.50 -53.53 30.01
CA MET A 479 56.24 -52.54 30.80
C MET A 479 55.64 -51.14 30.63
N VAL A 480 55.37 -50.72 29.40
CA VAL A 480 54.74 -49.42 29.09
C VAL A 480 53.35 -49.31 29.73
N TYR A 481 52.56 -50.37 29.66
CA TYR A 481 51.24 -50.43 30.30
C TYR A 481 51.33 -50.28 31.83
N MET A 482 52.30 -50.95 32.48
CA MET A 482 52.51 -50.86 33.93
C MET A 482 53.01 -49.47 34.37
N ASP A 483 53.73 -48.76 33.52
CA ASP A 483 54.16 -47.37 33.77
C ASP A 483 53.00 -46.36 33.68
N MET A 484 51.97 -46.66 32.87
CA MET A 484 50.79 -45.80 32.72
C MET A 484 49.77 -45.95 33.86
N LEU A 485 49.63 -47.15 34.44
CA LEU A 485 48.62 -47.46 35.46
C LEU A 485 48.58 -46.52 36.69
N PRO A 486 49.71 -46.09 37.29
CA PRO A 486 49.71 -45.23 38.48
C PRO A 486 49.05 -43.86 38.26
N TYR A 487 48.93 -43.41 37.01
CA TYR A 487 48.40 -42.10 36.64
C TYR A 487 46.95 -42.15 36.15
N VAL A 488 46.32 -43.33 36.19
CA VAL A 488 45.00 -43.58 35.59
C VAL A 488 44.00 -44.09 36.63
N ASN A 489 42.89 -43.36 36.81
CA ASN A 489 41.75 -43.82 37.61
C ASN A 489 40.65 -44.37 36.68
N VAL A 490 40.60 -45.69 36.55
CA VAL A 490 39.67 -46.38 35.63
C VAL A 490 38.20 -46.10 35.99
N GLU A 491 37.84 -46.00 37.27
CA GLU A 491 36.46 -45.72 37.68
C GLU A 491 36.01 -44.31 37.31
N GLU A 492 36.91 -43.34 37.45
CA GLU A 492 36.68 -41.96 37.04
C GLU A 492 36.59 -41.84 35.51
N MET A 493 37.40 -42.59 34.76
CA MET A 493 37.29 -42.67 33.30
C MET A 493 35.97 -43.29 32.84
N VAL A 494 35.50 -44.38 33.46
CA VAL A 494 34.18 -44.97 33.17
C VAL A 494 33.09 -43.93 33.40
N LYS A 495 33.15 -43.21 34.52
CA LYS A 495 32.18 -42.16 34.84
C LYS A 495 32.20 -41.03 33.81
N ASN A 496 33.38 -40.49 33.49
CA ASN A 496 33.56 -39.39 32.54
C ASN A 496 33.11 -39.79 31.13
N ARG A 497 33.40 -41.03 30.70
CA ARG A 497 32.98 -41.54 29.39
C ARG A 497 31.46 -41.72 29.30
N LYS A 498 30.82 -42.21 30.36
CA LYS A 498 29.35 -42.29 30.44
C LYS A 498 28.70 -40.91 30.44
N GLU A 499 29.33 -39.91 31.08
CA GLU A 499 28.86 -38.53 31.06
C GLU A 499 28.99 -37.88 29.68
N GLU A 500 30.11 -38.12 29.00
CA GLU A 500 30.34 -37.68 27.63
C GLU A 500 29.29 -38.25 26.66
N VAL A 501 29.01 -39.55 26.72
CA VAL A 501 27.97 -40.16 25.87
C VAL A 501 26.58 -39.55 26.11
N ILE A 502 26.21 -39.27 27.36
CA ILE A 502 24.92 -38.63 27.68
C ILE A 502 24.88 -37.20 27.14
N ARG A 503 25.98 -36.45 27.28
CA ARG A 503 26.09 -35.07 26.78
C ARG A 503 26.02 -35.02 25.26
N ASP A 504 26.73 -35.91 24.57
CA ASP A 504 26.78 -35.95 23.11
C ASP A 504 25.42 -36.37 22.53
N ALA A 505 24.76 -37.35 23.14
CA ALA A 505 23.40 -37.73 22.76
C ALA A 505 22.41 -36.59 22.97
N PHE A 506 22.54 -35.83 24.08
CA PHE A 506 21.69 -34.66 24.35
C PHE A 506 21.93 -33.54 23.34
N ALA A 507 23.20 -33.24 23.01
CA ALA A 507 23.54 -32.27 21.97
C ALA A 507 22.99 -32.70 20.60
N GLY A 508 23.08 -33.99 20.26
CA GLY A 508 22.49 -34.57 19.06
C GLY A 508 20.96 -34.44 19.00
N LEU A 509 20.25 -34.66 20.12
CA LEU A 509 18.81 -34.46 20.22
C LEU A 509 18.43 -33.00 19.93
N VAL A 510 19.09 -32.04 20.60
CA VAL A 510 18.84 -30.61 20.41
C VAL A 510 19.14 -30.19 18.98
N ALA A 511 20.28 -30.62 18.42
CA ALA A 511 20.65 -30.33 17.03
C ALA A 511 19.62 -30.88 16.03
N THR A 512 19.15 -32.12 16.23
CA THR A 512 18.14 -32.74 15.37
C THR A 512 16.81 -32.00 15.44
N LYS A 513 16.37 -31.60 16.65
CA LYS A 513 15.13 -30.83 16.84
C LYS A 513 15.23 -29.44 16.22
N ASN A 514 16.36 -28.75 16.43
CA ASN A 514 16.64 -27.45 15.81
C ASN A 514 16.68 -27.52 14.28
N HIS A 515 17.18 -28.62 13.70
CA HIS A 515 17.19 -28.82 12.24
C HIS A 515 15.78 -29.04 11.67
N ASN A 516 14.96 -29.84 12.36
CA ASN A 516 13.61 -30.17 11.91
C ASN A 516 12.62 -29.00 12.06
N GLN A 517 12.93 -28.00 12.90
CA GLN A 517 12.11 -26.82 13.12
C GLN A 517 12.97 -25.54 13.12
N PRO A 518 13.21 -24.93 11.94
CA PRO A 518 13.87 -23.64 11.85
C PRO A 518 12.91 -22.52 12.32
N SER A 519 12.68 -22.43 13.62
CA SER A 519 11.98 -21.28 14.21
C SER A 519 12.87 -20.03 14.11
N GLN A 520 12.26 -18.86 13.88
CA GLN A 520 12.97 -17.56 13.94
C GLN A 520 13.24 -17.09 15.39
N LEU A 521 12.63 -17.73 16.38
CA LEU A 521 12.77 -17.38 17.80
C LEU A 521 13.84 -18.25 18.47
N HIS A 522 14.79 -17.62 19.14
CA HIS A 522 15.84 -18.31 19.89
C HIS A 522 15.59 -18.32 21.40
N ILE A 523 15.94 -19.42 22.04
CA ILE A 523 16.09 -19.49 23.49
C ILE A 523 17.52 -19.91 23.82
N SER A 524 18.24 -19.04 24.52
CA SER A 524 19.61 -19.29 24.96
C SER A 524 19.61 -19.62 26.44
N LEU A 525 19.93 -20.87 26.78
CA LEU A 525 20.05 -21.32 28.16
C LEU A 525 21.31 -20.70 28.78
N LYS A 526 21.18 -20.09 29.95
CA LYS A 526 22.27 -19.45 30.69
C LYS A 526 22.31 -20.01 32.10
N ALA A 527 23.31 -20.82 32.43
CA ALA A 527 23.44 -21.28 33.82
C ALA A 527 23.97 -20.15 34.71
N HIS A 528 23.35 -19.98 35.87
CA HIS A 528 24.12 -19.88 37.10
C HIS A 528 23.29 -20.27 38.33
N ASN A 529 23.93 -21.06 39.21
CA ASN A 529 23.49 -21.59 40.50
C ASN A 529 22.82 -22.98 40.49
N ALA A 530 23.66 -23.99 40.23
CA ALA A 530 23.35 -25.42 40.37
C ALA A 530 22.81 -25.84 41.76
N HIS A 531 22.88 -24.99 42.79
CA HIS A 531 22.38 -25.29 44.14
C HIS A 531 20.89 -25.00 44.37
N ARG A 532 20.15 -24.42 43.41
CA ARG A 532 18.74 -24.03 43.59
C ARG A 532 17.75 -24.64 42.58
N ASN A 533 18.18 -25.61 41.76
CA ASN A 533 17.38 -26.19 40.67
C ASN A 533 16.70 -25.14 39.77
N GLU A 534 17.33 -23.97 39.59
CA GLU A 534 16.79 -22.86 38.82
C GLU A 534 17.60 -22.69 37.54
N LEU A 535 16.92 -22.57 36.40
CA LEU A 535 17.55 -22.30 35.11
C LEU A 535 17.26 -20.86 34.70
N SER A 536 18.31 -20.07 34.48
CA SER A 536 18.15 -18.80 33.77
C SER A 536 18.24 -19.04 32.27
N TYR A 537 17.46 -18.31 31.50
CA TYR A 537 17.56 -18.31 30.06
C TYR A 537 17.17 -16.94 29.49
N MET A 538 17.65 -16.68 28.29
CA MET A 538 17.18 -15.59 27.46
C MET A 538 16.22 -16.20 26.44
N ARG A 539 14.95 -15.79 26.49
CA ARG A 539 13.93 -16.23 25.54
C ARG A 539 13.60 -15.09 24.61
N GLN A 540 13.60 -15.37 23.32
CA GLN A 540 13.07 -14.47 22.32
C GLN A 540 11.59 -14.78 22.11
N ASP A 541 10.76 -13.77 22.28
CA ASP A 541 9.34 -13.84 21.93
C ASP A 541 9.04 -12.80 20.84
N PHE A 542 8.00 -13.04 20.05
CA PHE A 542 7.46 -12.02 19.17
C PHE A 542 6.75 -10.94 20.00
N ASP A 543 7.18 -9.69 19.83
CA ASP A 543 6.47 -8.51 20.29
C ASP A 543 5.81 -7.88 19.06
N ASP A 544 4.50 -8.05 18.96
CA ASP A 544 3.70 -7.38 17.93
C ASP A 544 3.69 -5.88 18.27
N LYS A 545 4.52 -5.08 17.60
CA LYS A 545 4.59 -3.63 17.85
C LYS A 545 3.48 -2.89 17.11
N ALA A 546 3.21 -3.31 15.88
CA ALA A 546 2.27 -2.67 14.99
C ALA A 546 1.68 -3.66 13.98
N GLN A 547 0.53 -3.33 13.43
CA GLN A 547 0.04 -3.90 12.19
C GLN A 547 0.39 -2.95 11.04
N ILE A 548 1.03 -3.47 10.00
CA ILE A 548 1.30 -2.74 8.78
C ILE A 548 0.22 -3.12 7.77
N ALA A 549 -0.67 -2.19 7.49
CA ALA A 549 -1.64 -2.30 6.41
C ALA A 549 -1.02 -1.73 5.13
N ALA A 550 -0.69 -2.59 4.17
CA ALA A 550 -0.24 -2.20 2.85
C ALA A 550 -1.43 -2.12 1.89
N HIS A 551 -1.56 -0.98 1.22
CA HIS A 551 -2.60 -0.72 0.22
C HIS A 551 -2.02 -0.88 -1.18
N PHE A 552 -2.69 -1.70 -1.98
CA PHE A 552 -2.37 -1.94 -3.37
C PHE A 552 -3.54 -1.52 -4.25
N GLU A 553 -3.24 -0.87 -5.37
CA GLU A 553 -4.21 -0.52 -6.40
C GLU A 553 -4.14 -1.56 -7.53
N VAL A 554 -5.30 -2.04 -7.96
CA VAL A 554 -5.43 -3.05 -9.00
C VAL A 554 -5.84 -2.34 -10.29
N ALA A 555 -4.86 -2.05 -11.14
CA ALA A 555 -5.12 -1.34 -12.39
C ALA A 555 -5.72 -2.25 -13.48
N GLN A 556 -5.06 -3.38 -13.81
CA GLN A 556 -5.50 -4.28 -14.90
C GLN A 556 -5.13 -5.76 -14.71
N THR A 557 -3.90 -6.08 -14.30
CA THR A 557 -3.44 -7.49 -14.18
C THR A 557 -2.64 -7.80 -12.92
N SER A 558 -2.08 -6.78 -12.25
CA SER A 558 -1.32 -6.97 -11.01
C SER A 558 -1.54 -5.82 -10.02
N PRO A 559 -1.52 -6.10 -8.70
CA PRO A 559 -1.64 -5.07 -7.67
C PRO A 559 -0.34 -4.25 -7.54
N ALA A 560 -0.45 -2.92 -7.58
CA ALA A 560 0.67 -1.99 -7.39
C ALA A 560 0.61 -1.34 -6.01
N LEU A 561 1.70 -1.39 -5.24
CA LEU A 561 1.76 -0.77 -3.90
C LEU A 561 1.59 0.75 -4.00
N ARG A 562 0.64 1.31 -3.27
CA ARG A 562 0.38 2.76 -3.21
C ARG A 562 0.70 3.39 -1.86
N GLY A 563 0.61 2.62 -0.77
CA GLY A 563 0.88 3.14 0.57
C GLY A 563 1.00 2.05 1.63
N ARG A 564 1.56 2.43 2.77
CA ARG A 564 1.62 1.61 3.98
C ARG A 564 1.18 2.44 5.17
N PHE A 565 0.34 1.85 6.01
CA PHE A 565 -0.19 2.48 7.21
C PHE A 565 0.21 1.65 8.42
N VAL A 566 0.79 2.32 9.42
CA VAL A 566 1.19 1.68 10.68
C VAL A 566 0.04 1.86 11.67
N LEU A 567 -0.56 0.74 12.06
CA LEU A 567 -1.65 0.64 13.02
C LEU A 567 -1.17 -0.04 14.31
N PRO A 568 -1.86 0.14 15.44
CA PRO A 568 -1.54 -0.59 16.66
C PRO A 568 -1.62 -2.12 16.45
N ALA A 569 -0.74 -2.89 17.10
CA ALA A 569 -0.63 -4.34 16.89
C ALA A 569 -1.90 -5.18 17.02
N LYS A 570 -2.84 -4.74 17.87
CA LYS A 570 -4.11 -5.41 18.13
C LYS A 570 -5.31 -4.70 17.50
N SER A 571 -5.10 -3.92 16.44
CA SER A 571 -6.20 -3.32 15.70
C SER A 571 -6.95 -4.37 14.87
N LYS A 572 -8.26 -4.23 14.74
CA LYS A 572 -9.05 -4.91 13.71
C LYS A 572 -9.51 -3.85 12.72
N ILE A 573 -9.01 -3.93 11.50
CA ILE A 573 -9.43 -3.02 10.41
C ILE A 573 -10.85 -3.41 10.01
N LEU A 574 -11.76 -2.45 10.05
CA LEU A 574 -13.14 -2.64 9.61
C LEU A 574 -13.32 -2.18 8.17
N PHE A 575 -12.65 -1.09 7.80
CA PHE A 575 -12.77 -0.51 6.48
C PHE A 575 -11.52 0.28 6.11
N MET A 576 -11.12 0.23 4.85
CA MET A 576 -10.08 1.08 4.30
C MET A 576 -10.38 1.39 2.84
N CYS A 577 -10.34 2.66 2.47
CA CYS A 577 -10.48 3.08 1.09
C CYS A 577 -9.47 4.18 0.76
N ARG A 578 -9.24 4.37 -0.53
CA ARG A 578 -8.48 5.47 -1.10
C ARG A 578 -9.33 6.24 -2.11
N TYR A 579 -9.40 7.55 -1.97
CA TYR A 579 -10.02 8.43 -2.96
C TYR A 579 -8.97 9.44 -3.39
N ASP A 580 -8.61 9.39 -4.67
CA ASP A 580 -7.49 10.13 -5.26
C ASP A 580 -6.17 9.94 -4.47
N ASP A 581 -5.72 10.98 -3.77
CA ASP A 581 -4.51 10.96 -2.96
C ASP A 581 -4.75 10.79 -1.44
N ILE A 582 -6.02 10.66 -1.05
CA ILE A 582 -6.49 10.53 0.33
C ILE A 582 -6.83 9.07 0.65
N SER A 583 -6.47 8.59 1.83
CA SER A 583 -6.87 7.26 2.31
C SER A 583 -7.60 7.39 3.65
N VAL A 584 -8.76 6.74 3.78
CA VAL A 584 -9.56 6.70 5.01
C VAL A 584 -9.47 5.29 5.58
N VAL A 585 -9.13 5.19 6.87
CA VAL A 585 -8.96 3.93 7.58
C VAL A 585 -9.87 3.95 8.82
N VAL A 586 -10.70 2.92 8.95
CA VAL A 586 -11.55 2.67 10.12
C VAL A 586 -11.09 1.37 10.75
N TYR A 587 -10.67 1.42 12.01
CA TYR A 587 -10.27 0.24 12.76
C TYR A 587 -10.72 0.34 14.21
N VAL A 588 -10.91 -0.81 14.84
CA VAL A 588 -11.19 -0.90 16.28
C VAL A 588 -9.95 -1.38 17.02
N LYS A 589 -9.76 -0.92 18.25
CA LYS A 589 -8.69 -1.39 19.13
C LYS A 589 -9.19 -1.52 20.55
N GLU A 590 -8.63 -2.47 21.28
CA GLU A 590 -8.92 -2.63 22.70
C GLU A 590 -8.16 -1.58 23.52
N ARG A 591 -8.86 -0.93 24.45
CA ARG A 591 -8.30 -0.01 25.44
C ARG A 591 -9.01 -0.18 26.78
N ALA A 592 -8.24 -0.53 27.81
CA ALA A 592 -8.72 -0.69 29.19
C ALA A 592 -9.96 -1.61 29.33
N GLY A 593 -10.01 -2.71 28.57
CA GLY A 593 -11.11 -3.68 28.60
C GLY A 593 -12.36 -3.28 27.78
N SER A 594 -12.29 -2.19 27.01
CA SER A 594 -13.36 -1.76 26.09
C SER A 594 -12.81 -1.57 24.67
N MET A 595 -13.63 -1.80 23.64
CA MET A 595 -13.26 -1.61 22.24
C MET A 595 -13.61 -0.19 21.79
N GLU A 596 -12.62 0.56 21.29
CA GLU A 596 -12.77 1.91 20.74
C GLU A 596 -12.62 1.88 19.22
N THR A 597 -13.44 2.66 18.49
CA THR A 597 -13.29 2.86 17.04
C THR A 597 -12.40 4.06 16.76
N HIS A 598 -11.48 3.90 15.82
CA HIS A 598 -10.65 4.96 15.29
C HIS A 598 -10.95 5.17 13.81
N VAL A 599 -11.16 6.43 13.44
CA VAL A 599 -11.25 6.86 12.05
C VAL A 599 -10.08 7.77 11.77
N LYS A 600 -9.26 7.41 10.79
CA LYS A 600 -8.11 8.18 10.35
C LYS A 600 -8.20 8.50 8.88
N SER A 601 -7.74 9.69 8.49
CA SER A 601 -7.49 10.03 7.09
C SER A 601 -6.02 10.35 6.88
N PHE A 602 -5.49 9.98 5.72
CA PHE A 602 -4.10 10.13 5.34
C PHE A 602 -4.00 10.75 3.97
N LYS A 603 -2.96 11.56 3.74
CA LYS A 603 -2.51 11.97 2.42
C LYS A 603 -1.13 11.39 2.19
N LYS A 604 -1.03 10.38 1.33
CA LYS A 604 0.15 9.49 1.27
C LYS A 604 0.40 8.86 2.65
N GLU A 605 1.57 9.09 3.26
CA GLU A 605 1.94 8.60 4.60
C GLU A 605 1.61 9.60 5.72
N ASN A 606 1.22 10.84 5.38
CA ASN A 606 0.95 11.88 6.36
C ASN A 606 -0.48 11.78 6.89
N GLU A 607 -0.63 11.65 8.20
CA GLU A 607 -1.93 11.71 8.87
C GLU A 607 -2.53 13.13 8.74
N LEU A 608 -3.76 13.21 8.23
CA LEU A 608 -4.52 14.46 8.11
C LEU A 608 -5.51 14.66 9.25
N HIS A 609 -6.14 13.57 9.69
CA HIS A 609 -7.17 13.60 10.73
C HIS A 609 -7.17 12.28 11.52
N THR A 610 -7.47 12.40 12.81
CA THR A 610 -7.82 11.26 13.66
C THR A 610 -9.02 11.63 14.52
N ARG A 611 -10.05 10.79 14.47
CA ARG A 611 -11.18 10.81 15.40
C ARG A 611 -11.31 9.47 16.11
N THR A 612 -11.58 9.52 17.40
CA THR A 612 -11.79 8.33 18.23
C THR A 612 -13.21 8.33 18.77
N PHE A 613 -13.85 7.17 18.72
CA PHE A 613 -15.18 6.93 19.25
C PHE A 613 -15.09 5.88 20.37
N PRO A 614 -15.78 6.08 21.50
CA PRO A 614 -15.63 5.25 22.70
C PRO A 614 -16.29 3.87 22.58
N LYS A 615 -17.01 3.59 21.48
CA LYS A 615 -17.73 2.33 21.26
C LYS A 615 -17.21 1.65 20.00
N GLU A 616 -17.19 0.32 20.04
CA GLU A 616 -16.91 -0.52 18.89
C GLU A 616 -17.92 -0.25 17.76
N THR A 617 -17.41 -0.15 16.54
CA THR A 617 -18.23 -0.14 15.33
C THR A 617 -18.41 -1.57 14.85
N ILE A 618 -19.66 -1.99 14.68
CA ILE A 618 -20.01 -3.33 14.22
C ILE A 618 -19.94 -3.39 12.70
N LEU A 619 -20.54 -2.40 12.03
CA LEU A 619 -20.55 -2.25 10.58
C LEU A 619 -20.24 -0.80 10.20
N CYS A 620 -19.57 -0.62 9.07
CA CYS A 620 -19.35 0.69 8.48
C CYS A 620 -19.25 0.61 6.96
N ASP A 621 -19.62 1.71 6.30
CA ASP A 621 -19.36 1.92 4.88
C ASP A 621 -19.09 3.40 4.63
N PHE A 622 -18.38 3.67 3.54
CA PHE A 622 -18.00 5.00 3.12
C PHE A 622 -18.43 5.25 1.67
N ASP A 623 -19.10 6.37 1.44
CA ASP A 623 -19.31 6.93 0.10
C ASP A 623 -18.27 8.02 -0.16
N PRO A 624 -17.29 7.79 -1.05
CA PRO A 624 -16.32 8.82 -1.39
C PRO A 624 -16.93 9.99 -2.18
N GLY A 625 -18.01 9.76 -2.94
CA GLY A 625 -18.62 10.80 -3.78
C GLY A 625 -19.13 11.99 -2.96
N HIS A 626 -19.82 11.71 -1.84
CA HIS A 626 -20.31 12.72 -0.89
C HIS A 626 -19.48 12.81 0.38
N ARG A 627 -18.40 12.03 0.47
CA ARG A 627 -17.50 11.89 1.63
C ARG A 627 -18.23 11.49 2.92
N LEU A 628 -19.24 10.64 2.79
CA LEU A 628 -20.10 10.20 3.90
C LEU A 628 -19.61 8.88 4.48
N LEU A 629 -19.36 8.85 5.78
CA LEU A 629 -18.99 7.68 6.56
C LEU A 629 -20.13 7.29 7.49
N ALA A 630 -20.71 6.11 7.32
CA ALA A 630 -21.68 5.57 8.27
C ALA A 630 -21.01 4.61 9.24
N LEU A 631 -21.29 4.77 10.53
CA LEU A 631 -20.79 3.93 11.61
C LEU A 631 -21.97 3.38 12.42
N LEU A 632 -22.07 2.07 12.50
CA LEU A 632 -23.01 1.36 13.37
C LEU A 632 -22.32 1.02 14.70
N HIS A 633 -22.45 1.88 15.70
CA HIS A 633 -21.88 1.65 17.05
C HIS A 633 -22.82 0.87 17.99
N SER A 634 -24.06 0.66 17.57
CA SER A 634 -25.11 0.02 18.37
C SER A 634 -26.04 -0.78 17.47
N THR A 635 -26.87 -1.64 18.06
CA THR A 635 -27.87 -2.40 17.31
C THR A 635 -29.10 -1.59 16.91
N THR A 636 -29.17 -0.29 17.26
CA THR A 636 -30.38 0.53 17.07
C THR A 636 -30.14 1.79 16.26
N ALA A 637 -28.90 2.28 16.12
CA ALA A 637 -28.66 3.55 15.43
C ALA A 637 -27.38 3.55 14.60
N VAL A 638 -27.50 4.11 13.39
CA VAL A 638 -26.38 4.43 12.49
C VAL A 638 -26.08 5.92 12.62
N GLU A 639 -24.83 6.25 12.96
CA GLU A 639 -24.32 7.61 12.94
C GLU A 639 -23.59 7.87 11.62
N VAL A 640 -23.94 8.96 10.93
CA VAL A 640 -23.36 9.30 9.63
C VAL A 640 -22.58 10.59 9.77
N TYR A 641 -21.32 10.53 9.36
CA TYR A 641 -20.37 11.63 9.40
C TYR A 641 -19.99 12.04 7.99
N ALA A 642 -19.68 13.32 7.77
CA ALA A 642 -19.13 13.82 6.53
C ALA A 642 -17.73 14.37 6.75
N PHE A 643 -16.79 14.03 5.86
CA PHE A 643 -15.54 14.76 5.78
C PHE A 643 -15.74 16.08 5.04
N ASN A 644 -15.04 17.12 5.51
CA ASN A 644 -14.86 18.33 4.71
C ASN A 644 -13.99 18.05 3.46
N GLU A 645 -13.93 19.02 2.54
CA GLU A 645 -13.16 18.88 1.29
C GLU A 645 -11.69 18.50 1.47
N SER A 646 -11.08 18.95 2.57
CA SER A 646 -9.68 18.66 2.88
C SER A 646 -9.45 17.37 3.68
N TYR A 647 -10.51 16.63 4.04
CA TYR A 647 -10.48 15.44 4.90
C TYR A 647 -9.82 15.65 6.28
N LYS A 648 -9.73 16.90 6.73
CA LYS A 648 -9.14 17.30 8.03
C LYS A 648 -10.16 17.39 9.16
N VAL A 649 -11.44 17.46 8.81
CA VAL A 649 -12.54 17.55 9.77
C VAL A 649 -13.58 16.51 9.39
N LEU A 650 -14.03 15.75 10.38
CA LEU A 650 -15.11 14.78 10.26
C LEU A 650 -16.25 15.25 11.17
N GLU A 651 -17.41 15.58 10.63
CA GLU A 651 -18.56 16.11 11.39
C GLU A 651 -19.76 15.18 11.28
N ARG A 652 -20.58 15.10 12.34
CA ARG A 652 -21.79 14.28 12.31
C ARG A 652 -22.87 15.05 11.56
N VAL A 653 -23.43 14.44 10.51
CA VAL A 653 -24.45 15.08 9.65
C VAL A 653 -25.82 14.43 9.85
N TYR A 654 -25.86 13.10 10.00
CA TYR A 654 -27.12 12.38 10.24
C TYR A 654 -26.99 11.39 11.40
N ALA A 655 -28.13 11.06 11.99
CA ALA A 655 -28.29 9.88 12.82
C ALA A 655 -29.63 9.24 12.50
N VAL A 656 -29.57 7.96 12.15
CA VAL A 656 -30.74 7.18 11.75
C VAL A 656 -31.00 6.15 12.83
N ASN A 657 -32.18 6.23 13.46
CA ASN A 657 -32.67 5.15 14.31
C ASN A 657 -33.16 4.01 13.40
N LEU A 658 -32.54 2.84 13.47
CA LEU A 658 -32.88 1.66 12.69
C LEU A 658 -34.21 1.03 13.12
N ASP A 659 -34.74 1.36 14.31
CA ASP A 659 -36.08 0.91 14.75
C ASP A 659 -37.20 1.43 13.86
N ILE A 660 -36.95 2.49 13.07
CA ILE A 660 -37.92 3.00 12.08
C ILE A 660 -37.99 2.09 10.84
N LEU A 661 -36.97 1.24 10.63
CA LEU A 661 -36.94 0.27 9.55
C LEU A 661 -37.68 -1.00 9.98
N ARG A 662 -38.28 -1.69 9.02
CA ARG A 662 -38.97 -2.96 9.23
C ARG A 662 -37.99 -4.13 9.21
N LEU A 663 -36.84 -3.96 9.86
CA LEU A 663 -35.71 -4.88 9.89
C LEU A 663 -35.43 -5.33 11.33
N GLN A 664 -34.67 -6.43 11.52
CA GLN A 664 -34.36 -6.97 12.84
C GLN A 664 -32.85 -7.12 13.08
N SER A 665 -32.36 -6.60 14.21
CA SER A 665 -30.99 -6.87 14.65
C SER A 665 -30.75 -8.38 14.90
N PRO A 666 -29.57 -8.95 14.62
CA PRO A 666 -28.36 -8.31 14.09
C PRO A 666 -28.45 -7.96 12.60
N PHE A 667 -27.73 -6.91 12.21
CA PHE A 667 -27.58 -6.51 10.81
C PHE A 667 -26.32 -7.14 10.22
N ILE A 668 -26.40 -7.53 8.94
CA ILE A 668 -25.30 -8.21 8.23
C ILE A 668 -24.63 -7.30 7.19
N HIS A 669 -25.36 -6.33 6.63
CA HIS A 669 -24.80 -5.34 5.72
C HIS A 669 -25.31 -3.93 6.04
N LEU A 670 -24.42 -2.96 5.91
CA LEU A 670 -24.69 -1.53 5.92
C LEU A 670 -23.97 -0.93 4.73
N LEU A 671 -24.70 -0.26 3.83
CA LEU A 671 -24.13 0.43 2.68
C LEU A 671 -24.57 1.89 2.70
N VAL A 672 -23.63 2.79 2.45
CA VAL A 672 -23.90 4.20 2.19
C VAL A 672 -23.86 4.39 0.68
N PHE A 673 -24.91 5.01 0.15
CA PHE A 673 -24.98 5.35 -1.26
C PHE A 673 -25.11 6.86 -1.46
N GLY A 674 -24.36 7.37 -2.43
CA GLY A 674 -24.33 8.76 -2.85
C GLY A 674 -25.27 9.05 -4.02
N GLY A 675 -25.38 10.32 -4.40
CA GLY A 675 -26.11 10.83 -5.55
C GLY A 675 -27.15 11.87 -5.15
N ASP A 676 -28.00 12.27 -6.10
CA ASP A 676 -29.09 13.25 -5.85
C ASP A 676 -30.05 12.82 -4.73
N ASN A 677 -30.11 11.52 -4.44
CA ASN A 677 -30.96 10.90 -3.44
C ASN A 677 -30.14 9.96 -2.54
N HIS A 678 -29.15 10.50 -1.81
CA HIS A 678 -28.24 9.76 -0.93
C HIS A 678 -28.93 9.20 0.33
N GLY A 679 -28.40 8.08 0.85
CA GLY A 679 -29.03 7.33 1.93
C GLY A 679 -28.19 6.19 2.50
N ILE A 680 -28.82 5.37 3.33
CA ILE A 680 -28.28 4.08 3.79
C ILE A 680 -29.16 2.91 3.34
N ALA A 681 -28.52 1.81 2.98
CA ALA A 681 -29.15 0.51 2.76
C ALA A 681 -28.74 -0.42 3.89
N VAL A 682 -29.71 -1.10 4.50
CA VAL A 682 -29.45 -2.01 5.63
C VAL A 682 -30.04 -3.38 5.32
N VAL A 683 -29.27 -4.42 5.59
CA VAL A 683 -29.72 -5.81 5.49
C VAL A 683 -29.66 -6.47 6.86
N ASP A 684 -30.75 -7.11 7.25
CA ASP A 684 -30.80 -7.88 8.49
C ASP A 684 -30.40 -9.35 8.34
N HIS A 685 -30.24 -10.04 9.47
CA HIS A 685 -29.94 -11.48 9.51
C HIS A 685 -31.01 -12.38 8.86
N LEU A 686 -32.22 -11.87 8.59
CA LEU A 686 -33.27 -12.56 7.84
C LEU A 686 -33.19 -12.27 6.34
N ALA A 687 -32.08 -11.66 5.89
CA ALA A 687 -31.83 -11.27 4.50
C ALA A 687 -32.91 -10.34 3.92
N ARG A 688 -33.49 -9.48 4.76
CA ARG A 688 -34.40 -8.42 4.32
C ARG A 688 -33.64 -7.12 4.14
N LEU A 689 -33.94 -6.39 3.07
CA LEU A 689 -33.32 -5.13 2.71
C LEU A 689 -34.31 -3.98 2.80
N GLN A 690 -33.87 -2.86 3.36
CA GLN A 690 -34.59 -1.61 3.27
C GLN A 690 -33.63 -0.42 3.17
N TYR A 691 -34.04 0.60 2.43
CA TYR A 691 -33.30 1.84 2.26
C TYR A 691 -33.93 2.96 3.09
N PHE A 692 -33.09 3.87 3.58
CA PHE A 692 -33.49 5.12 4.19
C PHE A 692 -32.81 6.29 3.47
N PHE A 693 -33.61 7.17 2.88
CA PHE A 693 -33.12 8.33 2.13
C PHE A 693 -33.00 9.53 3.06
N PHE A 694 -31.81 10.13 3.16
CA PHE A 694 -31.56 11.19 4.15
C PHE A 694 -32.35 12.46 3.86
N ARG A 695 -32.45 12.86 2.59
CA ARG A 695 -33.08 14.11 2.16
C ARG A 695 -34.60 14.08 2.32
N SER A 696 -35.24 13.03 1.80
CA SER A 696 -36.71 12.88 1.87
C SER A 696 -37.18 12.33 3.22
N LYS A 697 -36.28 11.73 4.02
CA LYS A 697 -36.59 10.95 5.22
C LYS A 697 -37.61 9.84 4.96
N GLN A 698 -37.68 9.36 3.72
CA GLN A 698 -38.53 8.25 3.32
C GLN A 698 -37.77 6.94 3.41
N MET A 699 -38.54 5.86 3.57
CA MET A 699 -38.04 4.50 3.51
C MET A 699 -38.55 3.82 2.23
N SER A 700 -37.75 2.94 1.66
CA SER A 700 -38.18 2.12 0.53
C SER A 700 -39.24 1.09 0.92
N THR A 701 -39.80 0.42 -0.09
CA THR A 701 -40.45 -0.88 0.11
C THR A 701 -39.44 -1.86 0.73
N LEU A 702 -39.95 -2.74 1.60
CA LEU A 702 -39.18 -3.83 2.19
C LEU A 702 -39.01 -4.90 1.10
N VAL A 703 -37.77 -5.34 0.87
CA VAL A 703 -37.48 -6.46 -0.02
C VAL A 703 -37.07 -7.64 0.84
N GLU A 704 -37.77 -8.77 0.68
CA GLU A 704 -37.53 -9.99 1.44
C GLU A 704 -36.67 -10.98 0.64
N ASN A 705 -35.93 -11.85 1.35
CA ASN A 705 -35.10 -12.91 0.75
C ASN A 705 -34.10 -12.40 -0.30
N VAL A 706 -33.49 -11.25 -0.02
CA VAL A 706 -32.53 -10.58 -0.91
C VAL A 706 -31.22 -11.37 -1.02
N LEU A 707 -30.82 -12.06 0.04
CA LEU A 707 -29.59 -12.83 0.10
C LEU A 707 -29.88 -14.25 0.58
N VAL A 708 -29.15 -15.21 0.03
CA VAL A 708 -29.05 -16.56 0.58
C VAL A 708 -27.87 -16.58 1.55
N ALA A 709 -28.12 -16.91 2.82
CA ALA A 709 -27.10 -16.99 3.85
C ALA A 709 -25.92 -17.86 3.38
N ASP A 710 -24.69 -17.38 3.62
CA ASP A 710 -23.43 -18.03 3.26
C ASP A 710 -23.21 -18.34 1.76
N ASN A 711 -24.10 -17.89 0.88
CA ASN A 711 -24.05 -18.19 -0.55
C ASN A 711 -24.18 -16.96 -1.45
N SER A 712 -24.75 -15.85 -0.95
CA SER A 712 -24.87 -14.60 -1.71
C SER A 712 -23.86 -13.55 -1.25
N LYS A 713 -23.39 -12.72 -2.19
CA LYS A 713 -22.59 -11.51 -1.92
C LYS A 713 -23.35 -10.28 -2.43
N LEU A 714 -23.33 -9.20 -1.66
CA LEU A 714 -23.93 -7.92 -2.03
C LEU A 714 -22.84 -6.92 -2.40
N VAL A 715 -22.91 -6.33 -3.60
CA VAL A 715 -21.88 -5.43 -4.13
C VAL A 715 -22.48 -4.11 -4.60
N LYS A 716 -21.84 -3.01 -4.22
CA LYS A 716 -22.22 -1.63 -4.58
C LYS A 716 -21.70 -1.28 -5.98
N VAL A 717 -22.51 -0.62 -6.81
CA VAL A 717 -22.13 -0.12 -8.16
C VAL A 717 -22.48 1.36 -8.28
N GLU A 718 -21.65 2.14 -8.98
CA GLU A 718 -21.87 3.58 -9.25
C GLU A 718 -22.23 4.38 -7.98
N GLY A 719 -21.38 4.31 -6.95
CA GLY A 719 -21.63 5.00 -5.69
C GLY A 719 -22.86 4.49 -4.91
N GLY A 720 -23.44 3.36 -5.31
CA GLY A 720 -24.63 2.75 -4.73
C GLY A 720 -25.96 3.13 -5.38
N ALA A 721 -25.92 3.71 -6.58
CA ALA A 721 -27.11 3.84 -7.42
C ALA A 721 -27.72 2.49 -7.82
N MET A 722 -26.90 1.43 -7.87
CA MET A 722 -27.32 0.06 -8.12
C MET A 722 -26.62 -0.92 -7.17
N LEU A 723 -27.27 -2.05 -6.90
CA LEU A 723 -26.72 -3.16 -6.13
C LEU A 723 -26.68 -4.43 -6.99
N LEU A 724 -25.56 -5.16 -6.94
CA LEU A 724 -25.46 -6.50 -7.50
C LEU A 724 -25.64 -7.52 -6.39
N LEU A 725 -26.57 -8.45 -6.59
CA LEU A 725 -26.77 -9.63 -5.78
C LEU A 725 -26.16 -10.81 -6.53
N LEU A 726 -25.06 -11.32 -5.98
CA LEU A 726 -24.28 -12.39 -6.59
C LEU A 726 -24.56 -13.69 -5.84
N THR A 727 -25.22 -14.65 -6.48
CA THR A 727 -25.62 -15.91 -5.83
C THR A 727 -25.07 -17.11 -6.61
N LYS A 728 -24.32 -17.99 -5.94
CA LYS A 728 -23.85 -19.23 -6.55
C LYS A 728 -25.01 -20.19 -6.76
N THR A 729 -25.14 -20.74 -7.97
CA THR A 729 -26.31 -21.57 -8.38
C THR A 729 -25.94 -23.02 -8.66
N THR A 730 -25.10 -23.26 -9.68
CA THR A 730 -24.82 -24.61 -10.21
C THR A 730 -23.33 -24.91 -10.28
N GLN A 731 -22.96 -26.18 -10.07
CA GLN A 731 -21.59 -26.68 -10.21
C GLN A 731 -21.53 -27.60 -11.44
N ASP A 732 -20.60 -27.31 -12.35
CA ASP A 732 -20.14 -28.24 -13.37
C ASP A 732 -18.89 -28.98 -12.84
N THR A 733 -18.23 -29.80 -13.66
CA THR A 733 -17.03 -30.57 -13.26
C THR A 733 -15.77 -29.73 -13.05
N THR A 734 -15.70 -28.51 -13.61
CA THR A 734 -14.50 -27.64 -13.57
C THR A 734 -14.76 -26.20 -13.11
N GLU A 735 -15.98 -25.69 -13.31
CA GLU A 735 -16.40 -24.33 -12.93
C GLU A 735 -17.78 -24.37 -12.24
N TYR A 736 -18.13 -23.31 -11.51
CA TYR A 736 -19.48 -23.05 -11.01
C TYR A 736 -20.01 -21.71 -11.51
N CYS A 737 -21.33 -21.62 -11.62
CA CYS A 737 -22.02 -20.40 -12.05
C CYS A 737 -22.41 -19.53 -10.84
N VAL A 738 -22.23 -18.22 -11.00
CA VAL A 738 -22.75 -17.19 -10.09
C VAL A 738 -23.71 -16.32 -10.88
N LEU A 739 -24.97 -16.31 -10.44
CA LEU A 739 -26.01 -15.46 -10.97
C LEU A 739 -25.78 -14.02 -10.49
N VAL A 740 -25.84 -13.07 -11.43
CA VAL A 740 -25.75 -11.63 -11.18
C VAL A 740 -27.13 -11.04 -11.37
N GLN A 741 -27.76 -10.70 -10.27
CA GLN A 741 -29.01 -9.95 -10.28
C GLN A 741 -28.70 -8.49 -9.96
N THR A 742 -29.11 -7.57 -10.84
CA THR A 742 -28.86 -6.14 -10.66
C THR A 742 -30.14 -5.46 -10.23
N MET A 743 -30.09 -4.74 -9.12
CA MET A 743 -31.23 -4.01 -8.56
C MET A 743 -30.95 -2.51 -8.54
N LEU A 744 -31.90 -1.71 -9.03
CA LEU A 744 -31.85 -0.25 -8.92
C LEU A 744 -32.24 0.20 -7.51
N THR A 745 -31.40 1.04 -6.89
CA THR A 745 -31.61 1.51 -5.51
C THR A 745 -32.79 2.48 -5.38
N VAL A 746 -33.18 3.13 -6.48
CA VAL A 746 -34.23 4.16 -6.49
C VAL A 746 -35.62 3.56 -6.24
N ASP A 747 -35.91 2.41 -6.82
CA ASP A 747 -37.26 1.82 -6.86
C ASP A 747 -37.28 0.29 -6.68
N ASN A 748 -36.12 -0.33 -6.42
CA ASN A 748 -35.95 -1.78 -6.25
C ASN A 748 -36.26 -2.60 -7.52
N THR A 749 -36.26 -1.97 -8.70
CA THR A 749 -36.46 -2.70 -9.96
C THR A 749 -35.28 -3.62 -10.23
N MET A 750 -35.59 -4.86 -10.62
CA MET A 750 -34.60 -5.85 -11.03
C MET A 750 -34.39 -5.76 -12.54
N LEU A 751 -33.14 -5.65 -12.95
CA LEU A 751 -32.74 -5.72 -14.37
C LEU A 751 -32.49 -7.18 -14.78
N PRO A 752 -32.41 -7.47 -16.09
CA PRO A 752 -32.13 -8.82 -16.58
C PRO A 752 -30.87 -9.42 -15.98
N GLU A 753 -30.94 -10.71 -15.69
CA GLU A 753 -29.88 -11.44 -15.02
C GLU A 753 -28.68 -11.67 -15.95
N ALA A 754 -27.48 -11.68 -15.37
CA ALA A 754 -26.26 -12.11 -16.04
C ALA A 754 -25.61 -13.27 -15.29
N GLU A 755 -24.64 -13.93 -15.91
CA GLU A 755 -23.94 -15.07 -15.31
C GLU A 755 -22.43 -14.85 -15.32
N LEU A 756 -21.79 -15.21 -14.21
CA LEU A 756 -20.33 -15.31 -14.08
C LEU A 756 -19.95 -16.77 -13.93
N ARG A 757 -18.87 -17.16 -14.58
CA ARG A 757 -18.24 -18.47 -14.36
C ARG A 757 -17.03 -18.30 -13.47
N LEU A 758 -16.89 -19.14 -12.46
CA LEU A 758 -15.76 -19.18 -11.53
C LEU A 758 -15.19 -20.60 -11.46
N PRO A 759 -13.86 -20.78 -11.37
CA PRO A 759 -13.25 -22.09 -11.27
C PRO A 759 -13.52 -22.71 -9.88
N ILE A 760 -13.72 -24.03 -9.81
CA ILE A 760 -13.97 -24.74 -8.52
C ILE A 760 -12.83 -24.55 -7.50
N SER A 761 -11.63 -24.27 -7.98
CA SER A 761 -10.49 -23.93 -7.13
C SER A 761 -10.68 -22.67 -6.29
N MET A 762 -11.57 -21.75 -6.70
CA MET A 762 -11.85 -20.53 -5.96
C MET A 762 -12.96 -20.78 -4.94
N ASP A 763 -12.66 -20.59 -3.65
CA ASP A 763 -13.66 -20.76 -2.60
C ASP A 763 -14.64 -19.58 -2.52
N TRP A 764 -15.87 -19.76 -2.99
CA TRP A 764 -16.89 -18.69 -3.00
C TRP A 764 -17.19 -18.12 -1.61
N SER A 765 -17.20 -18.96 -0.57
CA SER A 765 -17.46 -18.49 0.80
C SER A 765 -16.40 -17.51 1.27
N GLY A 766 -15.11 -17.84 1.09
CA GLY A 766 -13.96 -17.00 1.42
C GLY A 766 -13.64 -15.89 0.42
N CYS A 767 -14.17 -15.95 -0.81
CA CYS A 767 -13.94 -14.94 -1.83
C CYS A 767 -14.46 -13.56 -1.42
N SER A 768 -13.63 -12.55 -1.68
CA SER A 768 -14.01 -11.14 -1.61
C SER A 768 -14.43 -10.66 -3.00
N VAL A 769 -15.46 -9.82 -3.07
CA VAL A 769 -16.00 -9.30 -4.34
C VAL A 769 -16.28 -7.81 -4.21
N VAL A 770 -15.79 -7.02 -5.16
CA VAL A 770 -16.05 -5.57 -5.23
C VAL A 770 -16.31 -5.16 -6.68
N CYS A 771 -17.15 -4.14 -6.87
CA CYS A 771 -17.35 -3.51 -8.17
C CYS A 771 -16.96 -2.04 -8.03
N VAL A 772 -16.07 -1.58 -8.91
CA VAL A 772 -15.65 -0.18 -8.95
C VAL A 772 -15.71 0.27 -10.40
N ASN A 773 -16.45 1.35 -10.65
CA ASN A 773 -16.80 1.79 -11.99
C ASN A 773 -17.44 0.62 -12.77
N ASP A 774 -16.89 0.28 -13.94
CA ASP A 774 -17.31 -0.84 -14.79
C ASP A 774 -16.65 -2.18 -14.43
N SER A 775 -15.85 -2.25 -13.37
CA SER A 775 -14.95 -3.40 -13.12
C SER A 775 -15.34 -4.18 -11.87
N LEU A 776 -15.91 -5.36 -12.08
CA LEU A 776 -16.25 -6.33 -11.03
C LEU A 776 -15.07 -7.28 -10.81
N VAL A 777 -14.59 -7.39 -9.58
CA VAL A 777 -13.39 -8.17 -9.24
C VAL A 777 -13.71 -9.14 -8.11
N CYS A 778 -13.38 -10.41 -8.33
CA CYS A 778 -13.47 -11.49 -7.36
C CYS A 778 -12.06 -11.99 -7.03
N PHE A 779 -11.71 -12.06 -5.75
CA PHE A 779 -10.41 -12.52 -5.27
C PHE A 779 -10.57 -13.54 -4.16
N ASP A 780 -9.91 -14.68 -4.33
CA ASP A 780 -9.77 -15.73 -3.31
C ASP A 780 -8.48 -15.49 -2.52
N PRO A 781 -8.56 -15.13 -1.22
CA PRO A 781 -7.38 -14.83 -0.41
C PRO A 781 -6.54 -16.05 -0.07
N ILE A 782 -7.07 -17.27 -0.18
CA ILE A 782 -6.36 -18.52 0.15
C ILE A 782 -5.59 -19.00 -1.07
N THR A 783 -6.27 -19.13 -2.21
CA THR A 783 -5.63 -19.60 -3.45
C THR A 783 -4.91 -18.49 -4.22
N THR A 784 -5.11 -17.23 -3.81
CA THR A 784 -4.58 -16.00 -4.46
C THR A 784 -5.04 -15.83 -5.92
N ARG A 785 -6.07 -16.57 -6.33
CA ARG A 785 -6.69 -16.45 -7.65
C ARG A 785 -7.55 -15.21 -7.72
N VAL A 786 -7.59 -14.59 -8.89
CA VAL A 786 -8.43 -13.43 -9.19
C VAL A 786 -9.16 -13.64 -10.52
N ARG A 787 -10.41 -13.17 -10.60
CA ARG A 787 -11.10 -12.93 -11.86
C ARG A 787 -11.68 -11.51 -11.89
N MET A 788 -11.60 -10.86 -13.05
CA MET A 788 -12.10 -9.50 -13.28
C MET A 788 -13.02 -9.46 -14.49
N TRP A 789 -14.15 -8.79 -14.39
CA TRP A 789 -15.12 -8.60 -15.46
C TRP A 789 -15.42 -7.13 -15.70
N THR A 790 -15.72 -6.79 -16.95
CA THR A 790 -16.41 -5.55 -17.30
C THR A 790 -17.90 -5.75 -17.12
N VAL A 791 -18.55 -4.92 -16.32
CA VAL A 791 -20.00 -4.91 -16.16
C VAL A 791 -20.55 -3.75 -16.98
N ASP A 792 -21.35 -4.07 -17.99
CA ASP A 792 -22.14 -3.10 -18.77
C ASP A 792 -23.60 -3.25 -18.37
N ILE A 793 -24.18 -2.19 -17.80
CA ILE A 793 -25.56 -2.15 -17.32
C ILE A 793 -26.32 -1.12 -18.16
N VAL A 794 -27.27 -1.61 -18.96
CA VAL A 794 -28.19 -0.78 -19.72
C VAL A 794 -29.56 -0.85 -19.04
N THR A 795 -29.96 0.29 -18.48
CA THR A 795 -31.32 0.50 -17.96
C THR A 795 -32.23 0.92 -19.12
N GLY A 796 -33.43 0.36 -19.17
CA GLY A 796 -34.32 0.43 -20.32
C GLY A 796 -34.92 1.82 -20.45
N LYS A 797 -34.17 2.76 -21.02
CA LYS A 797 -34.71 4.05 -21.41
C LYS A 797 -35.19 3.95 -22.85
N THR A 798 -36.44 4.34 -23.09
CA THR A 798 -36.98 4.50 -24.44
C THR A 798 -36.08 5.45 -25.25
N ALA A 799 -35.31 4.89 -26.18
CA ALA A 799 -34.60 5.66 -27.18
C ALA A 799 -35.58 5.91 -28.33
N TRP A 800 -36.10 7.13 -28.40
CA TRP A 800 -37.00 7.54 -29.46
C TRP A 800 -36.19 7.74 -30.75
N GLN A 801 -36.48 6.99 -31.82
CA GLN A 801 -35.95 7.28 -33.17
C GLN A 801 -36.88 8.26 -33.88
N LEU A 802 -36.36 9.44 -34.14
CA LEU A 802 -37.17 10.58 -34.49
C LEU A 802 -36.67 11.19 -35.78
N GLN A 803 -37.53 11.20 -36.78
CA GLN A 803 -37.16 11.76 -38.07
C GLN A 803 -37.47 13.26 -38.08
N ARG A 804 -36.43 14.07 -38.27
CA ARG A 804 -36.55 15.50 -38.54
C ARG A 804 -37.12 15.73 -39.93
N SER A 805 -38.13 16.59 -40.02
CA SER A 805 -38.66 17.07 -41.31
C SER A 805 -37.73 18.06 -42.04
N GLN A 806 -36.61 18.49 -41.44
CA GLN A 806 -35.67 19.44 -42.05
C GLN A 806 -34.19 19.06 -41.86
N LYS A 807 -33.43 19.07 -42.97
CA LYS A 807 -31.96 19.12 -42.99
C LYS A 807 -31.51 20.56 -42.74
N THR A 808 -30.76 20.82 -41.67
CA THR A 808 -30.14 22.13 -41.42
C THR A 808 -29.11 22.44 -42.51
N ARG A 809 -29.39 23.44 -43.35
CA ARG A 809 -28.34 24.15 -44.10
C ARG A 809 -27.81 25.28 -43.21
N GLY A 810 -26.51 25.25 -42.91
CA GLY A 810 -25.78 26.38 -42.38
C GLY A 810 -25.57 27.43 -43.47
N VAL A 811 -26.40 28.47 -43.45
CA VAL A 811 -26.05 29.76 -44.02
C VAL A 811 -26.24 30.76 -42.88
N GLU A 812 -25.15 31.40 -42.47
CA GLU A 812 -25.15 32.43 -41.43
C GLU A 812 -26.10 33.56 -41.85
N ASN A 813 -27.24 33.63 -41.18
CA ASN A 813 -28.19 34.71 -41.39
C ASN A 813 -27.79 35.86 -40.46
N ALA A 814 -27.36 37.00 -41.01
CA ALA A 814 -26.87 38.15 -40.22
C ALA A 814 -27.89 38.64 -39.17
N MET A 815 -29.19 38.41 -39.41
CA MET A 815 -30.28 38.67 -38.47
C MET A 815 -30.18 37.86 -37.17
N GLU A 816 -29.69 36.63 -37.23
CA GLU A 816 -29.63 35.69 -36.10
C GLU A 816 -28.39 35.89 -35.22
N ALA A 817 -27.46 36.75 -35.64
CA ALA A 817 -26.28 37.16 -34.89
C ALA A 817 -26.46 38.48 -34.11
N HIS A 818 -27.58 39.19 -34.28
CA HIS A 818 -27.83 40.45 -33.57
C HIS A 818 -28.07 40.18 -32.06
N PRO A 819 -27.54 40.99 -31.10
CA PRO A 819 -27.69 40.73 -29.67
C PRO A 819 -29.14 40.57 -29.18
N LEU A 820 -30.05 41.40 -29.70
CA LEU A 820 -31.49 41.31 -29.42
C LEU A 820 -32.16 40.01 -29.91
N TRP A 821 -31.51 39.24 -30.79
CA TRP A 821 -31.99 37.91 -31.18
C TRP A 821 -32.05 36.93 -30.01
N SER A 822 -31.31 37.21 -28.92
CA SER A 822 -31.44 36.49 -27.65
C SER A 822 -32.88 36.50 -27.09
N LEU A 823 -33.69 37.53 -27.38
CA LEU A 823 -35.10 37.60 -27.00
C LEU A 823 -35.94 36.53 -27.73
N PHE A 824 -35.65 36.27 -29.00
CA PHE A 824 -36.29 35.18 -29.73
C PHE A 824 -36.01 33.84 -29.04
N HIS A 825 -34.74 33.54 -28.77
CA HIS A 825 -34.34 32.28 -28.15
C HIS A 825 -34.84 32.13 -26.70
N LEU A 826 -34.96 33.24 -25.96
CA LEU A 826 -35.55 33.25 -24.62
C LEU A 826 -36.99 32.72 -24.66
N PHE A 827 -37.86 33.33 -25.45
CA PHE A 827 -39.28 32.95 -25.51
C PHE A 827 -39.55 31.71 -26.39
N GLU A 828 -38.61 31.37 -27.28
CA GLU A 828 -38.57 30.08 -27.97
C GLU A 828 -38.35 28.93 -26.97
N LYS A 829 -37.50 29.11 -25.96
CA LYS A 829 -37.13 28.05 -25.00
C LYS A 829 -37.99 28.05 -23.74
N PHE A 830 -38.32 29.23 -23.23
CA PHE A 830 -38.94 29.40 -21.92
C PHE A 830 -40.36 29.96 -22.05
N PRO A 831 -41.30 29.57 -21.17
CA PRO A 831 -42.64 30.14 -21.18
C PRO A 831 -42.59 31.61 -20.77
N VAL A 832 -43.46 32.44 -21.37
CA VAL A 832 -43.57 33.87 -21.06
C VAL A 832 -44.04 34.09 -19.61
N GLN A 833 -44.82 33.15 -19.07
CA GLN A 833 -45.22 33.13 -17.65
C GLN A 833 -44.69 31.86 -17.00
N SER A 834 -44.07 31.99 -15.83
CA SER A 834 -43.70 30.84 -14.99
C SER A 834 -44.95 30.02 -14.65
N LEU A 835 -44.86 28.68 -14.73
CA LEU A 835 -45.95 27.78 -14.35
C LEU A 835 -46.39 27.96 -12.89
N VAL A 836 -45.49 28.44 -12.03
CA VAL A 836 -45.76 28.75 -10.61
C VAL A 836 -46.69 29.96 -10.46
N ALA A 837 -46.59 30.95 -11.36
CA ALA A 837 -47.39 32.17 -11.32
C ALA A 837 -48.88 31.95 -11.62
N LYS A 838 -49.28 30.76 -12.14
CA LYS A 838 -50.70 30.40 -12.30
C LYS A 838 -51.38 29.97 -11.00
N SER A 839 -50.60 29.58 -9.99
CA SER A 839 -51.12 29.02 -8.73
C SER A 839 -51.29 30.05 -7.62
N THR A 840 -50.68 31.23 -7.75
CA THR A 840 -50.74 32.33 -6.78
C THR A 840 -51.01 33.62 -7.53
N SER A 841 -52.00 34.41 -7.10
CA SER A 841 -52.35 35.73 -7.66
C SER A 841 -51.24 36.81 -7.56
N ASP A 842 -50.03 36.41 -7.16
CA ASP A 842 -48.92 37.26 -6.76
C ASP A 842 -47.66 36.89 -7.58
N SER A 843 -47.49 37.42 -8.79
CA SER A 843 -46.22 37.30 -9.52
C SER A 843 -45.12 38.12 -8.82
N LEU A 844 -43.88 37.61 -8.79
CA LEU A 844 -42.71 38.31 -8.21
C LEU A 844 -42.52 39.70 -8.80
N VAL A 845 -42.61 39.75 -10.12
CA VAL A 845 -42.46 40.93 -10.96
C VAL A 845 -43.86 41.31 -11.40
N SER A 846 -44.38 42.42 -10.87
CA SER A 846 -45.68 42.97 -11.28
C SER A 846 -45.46 43.92 -12.47
N GLY A 847 -45.48 43.40 -13.69
CA GLY A 847 -45.39 44.25 -14.88
C GLY A 847 -45.13 43.49 -16.19
N HIS A 848 -45.48 44.14 -17.31
CA HIS A 848 -45.00 43.75 -18.64
C HIS A 848 -43.50 44.00 -18.73
N LEU A 849 -42.77 43.15 -19.47
CA LEU A 849 -41.36 43.39 -19.79
C LEU A 849 -41.26 44.76 -20.46
N ARG A 850 -40.29 45.59 -20.07
CA ARG A 850 -39.99 46.88 -20.70
C ARG A 850 -38.53 46.86 -21.15
N LEU A 851 -38.33 47.15 -22.42
CA LEU A 851 -37.02 47.19 -23.05
C LEU A 851 -36.61 48.65 -23.25
N HIS A 852 -35.48 49.07 -22.70
CA HIS A 852 -34.96 50.41 -22.88
C HIS A 852 -33.77 50.39 -23.86
N VAL A 853 -33.81 51.25 -24.88
CA VAL A 853 -32.71 51.40 -25.85
C VAL A 853 -32.40 52.87 -26.05
N CYS A 854 -31.11 53.23 -26.03
CA CYS A 854 -30.65 54.59 -26.28
C CYS A 854 -30.48 54.88 -27.78
N GLY A 855 -30.91 56.07 -28.21
CA GLY A 855 -30.70 56.59 -29.56
C GLY A 855 -31.93 56.44 -30.47
N LEU A 856 -32.77 57.49 -30.51
CA LEU A 856 -33.97 57.60 -31.35
C LEU A 856 -33.71 57.33 -32.84
N ALA A 857 -32.52 57.66 -33.35
CA ALA A 857 -32.16 57.43 -34.75
C ALA A 857 -32.15 55.94 -35.18
N ASN A 858 -32.17 55.01 -34.21
CA ASN A 858 -32.20 53.57 -34.44
C ASN A 858 -33.60 52.96 -34.21
N GLU A 859 -34.58 53.75 -33.77
CA GLU A 859 -35.93 53.26 -33.44
C GLU A 859 -36.60 52.48 -34.58
N PRO A 860 -36.62 52.95 -35.85
CA PRO A 860 -37.29 52.20 -36.91
C PRO A 860 -36.65 50.83 -37.17
N ALA A 861 -35.33 50.75 -37.02
CA ALA A 861 -34.55 49.54 -37.23
C ALA A 861 -34.75 48.53 -36.09
N ILE A 862 -34.66 48.98 -34.83
CA ILE A 862 -34.84 48.13 -33.65
C ILE A 862 -36.29 47.68 -33.51
N SER A 863 -37.26 48.58 -33.69
CA SER A 863 -38.68 48.26 -33.71
C SER A 863 -39.00 47.24 -34.82
N GLY A 864 -38.44 47.42 -36.02
CA GLY A 864 -38.56 46.46 -37.13
C GLY A 864 -37.98 45.08 -36.80
N LEU A 865 -36.81 45.02 -36.14
CA LEU A 865 -36.20 43.77 -35.70
C LEU A 865 -37.07 43.06 -34.65
N LEU A 866 -37.56 43.78 -33.64
CA LEU A 866 -38.44 43.23 -32.60
C LEU A 866 -39.79 42.77 -33.17
N ALA A 867 -40.34 43.51 -34.16
CA ALA A 867 -41.54 43.08 -34.90
C ALA A 867 -41.30 41.77 -35.65
N GLY A 868 -40.13 41.62 -36.30
CA GLY A 868 -39.72 40.38 -36.96
C GLY A 868 -39.55 39.22 -35.98
N ILE A 869 -38.97 39.47 -34.79
CA ILE A 869 -38.88 38.49 -33.70
C ILE A 869 -40.29 38.07 -33.25
N MET A 870 -41.18 39.04 -32.99
CA MET A 870 -42.57 38.77 -32.58
C MET A 870 -43.34 37.97 -33.63
N GLN A 871 -43.16 38.27 -34.91
CA GLN A 871 -43.77 37.49 -36.00
C GLN A 871 -43.29 36.05 -35.99
N LYS A 872 -41.98 35.80 -35.82
CA LYS A 872 -41.45 34.43 -35.70
C LYS A 872 -41.97 33.72 -34.44
N LEU A 873 -42.03 34.42 -33.29
CA LEU A 873 -42.55 33.85 -32.04
C LEU A 873 -44.03 33.46 -32.15
N ARG A 874 -44.87 34.29 -32.78
CA ARG A 874 -46.30 33.98 -33.00
C ARG A 874 -46.49 32.72 -33.84
N GLY A 875 -45.54 32.38 -34.70
CA GLY A 875 -45.52 31.13 -35.48
C GLY A 875 -45.23 29.86 -34.66
N LEU A 876 -44.90 29.96 -33.36
CA LEU A 876 -44.52 28.81 -32.51
C LEU A 876 -45.71 28.14 -31.79
N ASN A 877 -46.96 28.56 -32.01
CA ASN A 877 -48.16 28.05 -31.33
C ASN A 877 -48.06 28.05 -29.78
N LYS A 878 -47.31 29.00 -29.21
CA LYS A 878 -47.21 29.21 -27.76
C LYS A 878 -48.18 30.28 -27.28
N ASN A 879 -48.60 30.21 -26.03
CA ASN A 879 -49.34 31.30 -25.40
C ASN A 879 -48.38 32.47 -25.12
N LEU A 880 -48.44 33.50 -25.97
CA LEU A 880 -47.68 34.74 -25.86
C LEU A 880 -48.51 35.90 -25.27
N ALA A 881 -49.71 35.64 -24.73
CA ALA A 881 -50.72 36.65 -24.44
C ALA A 881 -50.27 37.92 -23.69
N PRO A 882 -49.21 37.93 -22.84
CA PRO A 882 -48.74 39.18 -22.22
C PRO A 882 -47.51 39.83 -22.88
N LEU A 883 -46.94 39.26 -23.97
CA LEU A 883 -45.70 39.71 -24.58
C LEU A 883 -45.94 40.50 -25.88
N ASP A 884 -45.51 41.75 -25.92
CA ASP A 884 -45.38 42.51 -27.17
C ASP A 884 -44.11 43.36 -27.14
N LEU A 885 -43.01 42.77 -27.62
CA LEU A 885 -41.67 43.41 -27.58
C LEU A 885 -41.62 44.78 -28.26
N VAL A 886 -42.53 45.09 -29.19
CA VAL A 886 -42.56 46.38 -29.89
C VAL A 886 -43.30 47.40 -29.04
N ALA A 887 -44.45 47.04 -28.46
CA ALA A 887 -45.18 47.92 -27.54
C ALA A 887 -44.42 48.14 -26.21
N ASP A 888 -43.60 47.16 -25.83
CA ASP A 888 -42.77 47.14 -24.63
C ASP A 888 -41.42 47.88 -24.81
N LEU A 889 -41.11 48.34 -26.02
CA LEU A 889 -39.89 49.10 -26.32
C LEU A 889 -40.04 50.58 -25.94
N THR A 890 -39.11 51.09 -25.16
CA THR A 890 -38.95 52.51 -24.84
C THR A 890 -37.62 53.02 -25.38
N MET A 891 -37.69 53.93 -26.36
CA MET A 891 -36.52 54.56 -26.94
C MET A 891 -36.19 55.87 -26.22
N HIS A 892 -34.92 56.08 -25.89
CA HIS A 892 -34.46 57.29 -25.20
C HIS A 892 -33.68 58.20 -26.16
N GLY A 893 -34.03 59.49 -26.18
CA GLY A 893 -33.33 60.52 -26.96
C GLY A 893 -32.02 61.00 -26.31
N SER A 894 -31.93 60.90 -24.98
CA SER A 894 -30.71 61.13 -24.22
C SER A 894 -29.81 59.89 -24.24
N SER A 895 -28.49 60.10 -24.10
CA SER A 895 -27.55 58.99 -23.94
C SER A 895 -27.71 58.26 -22.59
N ALA A 896 -28.21 58.96 -21.56
CA ALA A 896 -28.51 58.39 -20.26
C ALA A 896 -29.95 57.88 -20.19
N VAL A 897 -30.13 56.69 -19.60
CA VAL A 897 -31.45 56.10 -19.35
C VAL A 897 -31.98 56.59 -18.00
N PRO A 898 -33.18 57.21 -17.95
CA PRO A 898 -33.81 57.54 -16.68
C PRO A 898 -34.09 56.28 -15.84
N TRP A 899 -33.95 56.39 -14.51
CA TRP A 899 -34.20 55.27 -13.61
C TRP A 899 -35.66 54.82 -13.67
N HIS A 900 -35.88 53.60 -14.15
CA HIS A 900 -37.18 52.92 -14.20
C HIS A 900 -37.07 51.51 -13.63
N GLY A 901 -36.48 51.39 -12.43
CA GLY A 901 -36.37 50.10 -11.76
C GLY A 901 -37.75 49.46 -11.49
N THR A 902 -37.81 48.13 -11.57
CA THR A 902 -38.97 47.36 -11.16
C THR A 902 -39.02 47.32 -9.64
N SER A 903 -40.09 47.81 -9.02
CA SER A 903 -40.28 47.64 -7.58
C SER A 903 -40.71 46.20 -7.27
N VAL A 904 -39.90 45.51 -6.47
CA VAL A 904 -40.09 44.10 -6.10
C VAL A 904 -40.08 43.93 -4.59
N VAL A 905 -40.83 42.95 -4.09
CA VAL A 905 -40.78 42.56 -2.67
C VAL A 905 -39.48 41.81 -2.41
N MET A 906 -38.65 42.33 -1.52
CA MET A 906 -37.27 41.85 -1.31
C MET A 906 -37.22 40.37 -0.94
N ALA A 907 -38.04 39.91 0.01
CA ALA A 907 -38.05 38.51 0.43
C ALA A 907 -38.44 37.54 -0.69
N LYS A 908 -39.43 37.91 -1.51
CA LYS A 908 -39.80 37.12 -2.68
C LYS A 908 -38.66 37.12 -3.71
N TRP A 909 -38.04 38.26 -3.97
CA TRP A 909 -36.95 38.39 -4.94
C TRP A 909 -35.74 37.54 -4.56
N VAL A 910 -35.39 37.52 -3.27
CA VAL A 910 -34.31 36.68 -2.73
C VAL A 910 -34.64 35.19 -2.90
N LEU A 911 -35.90 34.79 -2.69
CA LEU A 911 -36.35 33.43 -2.95
C LEU A 911 -36.19 33.02 -4.42
N GLU A 912 -36.52 33.90 -5.36
CA GLU A 912 -36.33 33.65 -6.80
C GLU A 912 -34.85 33.63 -7.20
N LEU A 913 -34.00 34.50 -6.62
CA LEU A 913 -32.55 34.46 -6.82
C LEU A 913 -31.95 33.13 -6.33
N ALA A 914 -32.27 32.72 -5.10
CA ALA A 914 -31.74 31.50 -4.49
C ALA A 914 -32.36 30.22 -5.08
N GLY A 915 -33.62 30.29 -5.52
CA GLY A 915 -34.35 29.22 -6.19
C GLY A 915 -34.04 29.10 -7.67
N PHE A 916 -33.24 30.01 -8.25
CA PHE A 916 -32.84 29.93 -9.65
C PHE A 916 -31.94 28.71 -9.87
N VAL A 917 -32.55 27.58 -10.22
CA VAL A 917 -31.82 26.36 -10.55
C VAL A 917 -31.02 26.59 -11.83
N PRO A 918 -29.70 26.38 -11.83
CA PRO A 918 -28.95 26.49 -13.04
C PRO A 918 -29.31 25.35 -14.01
N VAL A 919 -30.22 25.62 -14.95
CA VAL A 919 -30.66 24.60 -15.90
C VAL A 919 -29.64 24.55 -17.02
N GLN A 920 -28.84 23.47 -17.08
CA GLN A 920 -28.02 23.17 -18.25
C GLN A 920 -28.91 23.21 -19.51
N ILE A 921 -28.54 24.08 -20.46
CA ILE A 921 -29.39 24.37 -21.61
C ILE A 921 -29.51 23.11 -22.45
N CYS A 922 -30.73 22.66 -22.65
CA CYS A 922 -30.98 21.52 -23.50
C CYS A 922 -31.06 21.96 -24.97
N ARG A 923 -30.44 21.21 -25.88
CA ARG A 923 -30.69 21.30 -27.32
C ARG A 923 -31.70 20.24 -27.70
N ALA A 924 -32.82 20.64 -28.29
CA ALA A 924 -33.73 19.70 -28.93
C ALA A 924 -33.07 19.17 -30.21
N ARG A 925 -32.66 17.91 -30.21
CA ARG A 925 -32.14 17.18 -31.36
C ARG A 925 -32.81 15.82 -31.39
N ASP A 926 -33.40 15.48 -32.55
CA ASP A 926 -33.99 14.16 -32.81
C ASP A 926 -34.83 13.67 -31.60
N ASN A 927 -35.74 14.56 -31.12
CA ASN A 927 -36.45 14.60 -29.82
C ASN A 927 -35.91 13.74 -28.67
N GLN A 928 -34.63 13.99 -28.40
CA GLN A 928 -34.13 14.09 -27.05
C GLN A 928 -33.90 15.57 -26.71
N LEU A 929 -34.18 15.93 -25.46
CA LEU A 929 -33.58 17.12 -24.86
C LEU A 929 -32.14 16.71 -24.53
N VAL A 930 -31.23 17.00 -25.46
CA VAL A 930 -29.80 16.73 -25.24
C VAL A 930 -29.31 17.79 -24.28
N LEU A 931 -28.99 17.37 -23.06
CA LEU A 931 -28.27 18.19 -22.10
C LEU A 931 -26.93 18.57 -22.72
N LEU A 932 -26.72 19.86 -22.96
CA LEU A 932 -25.45 20.34 -23.46
C LEU A 932 -24.50 20.46 -22.26
N LYS A 933 -23.48 19.60 -22.24
CA LYS A 933 -22.34 19.74 -21.37
C LYS A 933 -21.27 20.48 -22.17
N ASN A 934 -20.86 21.66 -21.74
CA ASN A 934 -19.74 22.40 -22.36
C ASN A 934 -20.03 23.04 -23.72
N GLY A 935 -21.31 23.24 -24.10
CA GLY A 935 -21.67 23.81 -25.42
C GLY A 935 -21.33 22.91 -26.61
N VAL A 936 -20.94 21.66 -26.33
CA VAL A 936 -20.70 20.60 -27.31
C VAL A 936 -21.60 19.44 -26.91
N GLU A 937 -22.10 18.71 -27.90
CA GLU A 937 -22.72 17.41 -27.64
C GLU A 937 -21.66 16.52 -26.98
N GLU A 938 -21.97 15.81 -25.89
CA GLU A 938 -21.10 14.72 -25.44
C GLU A 938 -20.87 13.84 -26.67
N ALA A 939 -19.62 13.74 -27.10
CA ALA A 939 -19.28 12.86 -28.20
C ALA A 939 -19.85 11.50 -27.79
N SER A 940 -20.78 10.99 -28.60
CA SER A 940 -21.16 9.59 -28.51
C SER A 940 -19.88 8.85 -28.84
N ASN A 941 -19.16 8.43 -27.80
CA ASN A 941 -18.09 7.46 -27.93
C ASN A 941 -18.75 6.21 -28.52
N GLY A 942 -18.61 6.06 -29.83
CA GLY A 942 -18.82 4.81 -30.54
C GLY A 942 -17.71 3.84 -30.23
#